data_AF-A0A965L2Z7-F1
#
_entry.id   AF-A0A965L2Z7-F1
#
_cell.length_a   1.000
_cell.length_b   1.000
_cell.length_c   1.000
_cell.angle_alpha   90.00
_cell.angle_beta   90.00
_cell.angle_gamma   90.00
#
_symmetry.space_group_name_H-M   'P 1'
#
loop_
_entity.id
_entity.type
_entity.pdbx_description
1 polymer ?
#
loop_
_entity_poly.entity_id
_entity_poly.type
_entity_poly.pdbx_seq_one_letter_code
_entity_poly.pdbx_strand_id
1 'polypeptide(L)'
;MMKIKYLTYLLMLSQMAFWACSKKSSWAPTYQQFNPVTSLTNRSFSKPGSEDLPWVRWNFPPETAEIIELERQLVDMKAAGIAGVEIGQGGEPTLNQVEAVLKKANELGLKVSLKYKVGAPVPGTFSIKHDFVRKTLSAADTMILAGKEFNDSLPGKGTILSVAAYKIIKTPIKGSKLLTIDHASGVLLTDKIVQKNTSGFFGGSTTGRLQWTAPAGEANWILITIRVVAVDPQPEVFSLEGTNLLISGYESYWTESIKILLKANGGGDIFVDSHSIDGFGAPSDVWSSNMAKDFKSKLGYDLMNHLPALIDEGIDRVWGGRGGGLDIDHYYTYSDHSDVRIRADYNKVRTDLFVENRIIPFTKWANKYNLALRLQPEDVPTVNIPDQLDVTYNLTRPEHETLSSGDQIDVYRPMASANHISGNTWYSNELAAARSLNFAQTFQDIIVRMNKCFASGQTKGIYHVYPYTFNPKSVWPGYNTFGEGNFSNSWGPRNPIWAADAPMINDWLARNEQTMKQGLAKIDLAVYMQNYSFPAPFSAGIGNVRFWNDLALQEHGFTWDYLNPNLMSLPQVEVSNQRLFDTGPAYKAFILNGLLQSAATFNPAKNTLPVAMAEKILAYAKKDLPVIIVGPLPTRTPGNTPSEDAVLKKILAQLLQQKSVHSIATEQEVPVLLKSLGILPGAQTAKPSNLMSMRRHDPKTSSDYYFLYNQGDDQIPAMPNRKEERYKGMTITPGNIFEEPKTIRVKGLNYGTKIGSPLSTKITLEGSGQPYILNAWSGEITPIAHYTSNGKQVTVDIHLDVDESMLIGISKDPAHVGLIFSSVYVQSTDADGVIQAKDGSLSILANKAGTYHTTFSDGKSVQTKVGATTDKMDLTQGAWKLTVEDWQPKNKYGSLGASGAETAKPIISLDL
;
A
#
# COMPACT_ATOMS: atom_id res chain seq x y z
N MET A 1 9.76 -58.39 21.91
CA MET A 1 8.53 -57.65 21.48
C MET A 1 8.37 -56.24 22.09
N MET A 2 9.01 -55.89 23.21
CA MET A 2 8.87 -54.54 23.83
C MET A 2 9.64 -53.41 23.12
N LYS A 3 10.76 -53.69 22.43
CA LYS A 3 11.56 -52.67 21.73
C LYS A 3 10.94 -52.18 20.41
N ILE A 4 10.06 -52.96 19.78
CA ILE A 4 9.43 -52.57 18.50
C ILE A 4 8.27 -51.60 18.74
N LYS A 5 7.54 -51.72 19.87
CA LYS A 5 6.43 -50.80 20.23
C LYS A 5 6.88 -49.38 20.58
N TYR A 6 8.07 -49.20 21.15
CA TYR A 6 8.60 -47.86 21.46
C TYR A 6 9.05 -47.11 20.20
N LEU A 7 9.55 -47.81 19.19
CA LEU A 7 9.95 -47.19 17.91
C LEU A 7 8.72 -46.76 17.10
N THR A 8 7.62 -47.52 17.17
CA THR A 8 6.35 -47.14 16.51
C THR A 8 5.68 -45.95 17.20
N TYR A 9 5.76 -45.85 18.53
CA TYR A 9 5.24 -44.69 19.27
C TYR A 9 6.05 -43.41 19.03
N LEU A 10 7.39 -43.50 18.92
CA LEU A 10 8.22 -42.33 18.55
C LEU A 10 7.97 -41.89 17.11
N LEU A 11 7.78 -42.82 16.16
CA LEU A 11 7.43 -42.47 14.78
C LEU A 11 6.05 -41.84 14.68
N MET A 12 5.04 -42.34 15.41
CA MET A 12 3.71 -41.71 15.45
C MET A 12 3.73 -40.33 16.15
N LEU A 13 4.51 -40.14 17.22
CA LEU A 13 4.68 -38.83 17.85
C LEU A 13 5.45 -37.85 16.95
N SER A 14 6.42 -38.33 16.15
CA SER A 14 7.12 -37.49 15.17
C SER A 14 6.21 -37.11 13.99
N GLN A 15 5.32 -38.01 13.55
CA GLN A 15 4.34 -37.73 12.52
C GLN A 15 3.19 -36.84 13.03
N MET A 16 2.76 -37.00 14.28
CA MET A 16 1.78 -36.10 14.90
C MET A 16 2.39 -34.73 15.25
N ALA A 17 3.68 -34.64 15.58
CA ALA A 17 4.38 -33.36 15.71
C ALA A 17 4.59 -32.69 14.34
N PHE A 18 4.86 -33.46 13.28
CA PHE A 18 4.86 -32.95 11.90
C PHE A 18 3.46 -32.49 11.45
N TRP A 19 2.38 -33.18 11.85
CA TRP A 19 1.00 -32.81 11.52
C TRP A 19 0.46 -31.64 12.38
N ALA A 20 0.88 -31.54 13.64
CA ALA A 20 0.49 -30.46 14.55
C ALA A 20 1.27 -29.16 14.27
N CYS A 21 2.53 -29.25 13.80
CA CYS A 21 3.29 -28.10 13.28
C CYS A 21 2.97 -27.78 11.81
N SER A 22 2.10 -28.56 11.15
CA SER A 22 1.66 -28.31 9.76
C SER A 22 0.19 -27.90 9.63
N LYS A 23 -0.43 -27.32 10.66
CA LYS A 23 -1.55 -26.38 10.40
C LYS A 23 -1.03 -25.09 9.74
N LYS A 24 -0.22 -25.25 8.70
CA LYS A 24 -0.02 -24.24 7.67
C LYS A 24 -1.29 -24.26 6.86
N SER A 25 -1.94 -23.11 6.72
CA SER A 25 -2.81 -22.85 5.59
C SER A 25 -2.15 -23.43 4.35
N SER A 26 -2.76 -24.44 3.72
CA SER A 26 -2.30 -25.00 2.44
C SER A 26 -2.51 -24.03 1.28
N TRP A 27 -2.91 -22.79 1.58
CA TRP A 27 -3.22 -21.77 0.62
C TRP A 27 -2.11 -20.72 0.62
N ALA A 28 -1.43 -20.63 -0.52
CA ALA A 28 -0.62 -19.50 -0.94
C ALA A 28 -1.17 -19.06 -2.31
N PRO A 29 -1.38 -17.76 -2.57
CA PRO A 29 -1.86 -17.32 -3.87
C PRO A 29 -0.86 -17.70 -4.99
N THR A 30 -1.38 -18.15 -6.13
CA THR A 30 -0.55 -18.48 -7.30
C THR A 30 -0.38 -17.23 -8.17
N TYR A 31 0.72 -16.51 -7.98
CA TYR A 31 0.94 -15.22 -8.65
C TYR A 31 1.27 -15.37 -10.14
N GLN A 32 2.08 -16.36 -10.54
CA GLN A 32 2.62 -16.46 -11.91
C GLN A 32 1.54 -16.52 -13.01
N GLN A 33 0.37 -17.08 -12.71
CA GLN A 33 -0.75 -17.13 -13.66
C GLN A 33 -1.31 -15.74 -13.97
N PHE A 34 -1.34 -14.85 -12.97
CA PHE A 34 -1.99 -13.54 -13.07
C PHE A 34 -1.00 -12.38 -13.21
N ASN A 35 0.22 -12.56 -12.73
CA ASN A 35 1.26 -11.53 -12.67
C ASN A 35 2.53 -12.04 -13.38
N PRO A 36 2.46 -12.33 -14.69
CA PRO A 36 3.63 -12.78 -15.45
C PRO A 36 4.70 -11.68 -15.46
N VAL A 37 5.96 -12.10 -15.57
CA VAL A 37 7.11 -11.19 -15.69
C VAL A 37 7.69 -11.35 -17.08
N THR A 38 7.64 -10.29 -17.88
CA THR A 38 8.36 -10.24 -19.15
C THR A 38 9.86 -10.31 -18.88
N SER A 39 10.57 -11.22 -19.55
CA SER A 39 12.04 -11.27 -19.43
C SER A 39 12.65 -9.98 -19.97
N LEU A 40 13.57 -9.39 -19.20
CA LEU A 40 14.26 -8.17 -19.60
C LEU A 40 15.36 -8.50 -20.63
N THR A 41 15.21 -7.97 -21.84
CA THR A 41 16.13 -8.09 -22.97
C THR A 41 16.21 -6.75 -23.68
N ASN A 42 17.20 -6.53 -24.56
CA ASN A 42 17.23 -5.31 -25.37
C ASN A 42 15.92 -5.08 -26.15
N ARG A 43 15.32 -6.15 -26.69
CA ARG A 43 14.07 -6.06 -27.46
C ARG A 43 12.88 -5.68 -26.58
N SER A 44 12.70 -6.37 -25.45
CA SER A 44 11.56 -6.14 -24.56
C SER A 44 11.67 -4.84 -23.77
N PHE A 45 12.88 -4.33 -23.54
CA PHE A 45 13.09 -3.03 -22.90
C PHE A 45 12.92 -1.87 -23.89
N SER A 46 13.45 -1.99 -25.11
CA SER A 46 13.24 -0.96 -26.14
C SER A 46 11.77 -0.81 -26.54
N LYS A 47 11.05 -1.93 -26.64
CA LYS A 47 9.62 -1.98 -26.96
C LYS A 47 8.87 -2.88 -25.96
N PRO A 48 8.39 -2.33 -24.83
CA PRO A 48 7.65 -3.06 -23.83
C PRO A 48 6.40 -3.75 -24.38
N GLY A 49 6.07 -4.92 -23.82
CA GLY A 49 4.85 -5.66 -24.15
C GLY A 49 3.65 -5.21 -23.32
N SER A 50 2.46 -5.74 -23.62
CA SER A 50 1.22 -5.38 -22.89
C SER A 50 1.27 -5.68 -21.40
N GLU A 51 2.04 -6.66 -20.95
CA GLU A 51 2.17 -6.99 -19.52
C GLU A 51 2.86 -5.88 -18.71
N ASP A 52 3.69 -5.08 -19.38
CA ASP A 52 4.49 -4.02 -18.78
C ASP A 52 3.81 -2.65 -18.87
N LEU A 53 2.88 -2.47 -19.83
CA LEU A 53 2.18 -1.21 -20.04
C LEU A 53 1.20 -0.86 -18.89
N PRO A 54 1.00 0.45 -18.63
CA PRO A 54 0.13 0.91 -17.55
C PRO A 54 -1.36 0.68 -17.87
N TRP A 55 -2.16 0.78 -16.81
CA TRP A 55 -3.62 0.66 -16.90
C TRP A 55 -4.27 2.02 -16.56
N VAL A 56 -5.57 2.15 -16.84
CA VAL A 56 -6.34 3.35 -16.50
C VAL A 56 -7.60 3.00 -15.71
N ARG A 57 -7.96 3.83 -14.73
CA ARG A 57 -9.29 3.83 -14.12
C ARG A 57 -10.25 4.60 -15.01
N TRP A 58 -11.11 3.87 -15.70
CA TRP A 58 -12.03 4.35 -16.72
C TRP A 58 -13.42 4.61 -16.13
N ASN A 59 -13.81 5.89 -16.09
CA ASN A 59 -15.05 6.34 -15.47
C ASN A 59 -16.02 6.90 -16.51
N PHE A 60 -17.18 6.28 -16.65
CA PHE A 60 -18.25 6.74 -17.54
C PHE A 60 -19.63 6.69 -16.87
N PRO A 61 -20.57 7.59 -17.23
CA PRO A 61 -21.93 7.61 -16.70
C PRO A 61 -22.81 6.56 -17.40
N PRO A 62 -23.14 5.41 -16.76
CA PRO A 62 -23.73 4.26 -17.45
C PRO A 62 -25.07 4.56 -18.13
N GLU A 63 -25.88 5.44 -17.53
CA GLU A 63 -27.21 5.82 -18.04
C GLU A 63 -27.15 6.53 -19.40
N THR A 64 -26.02 7.16 -19.72
CA THR A 64 -25.85 7.97 -20.94
C THR A 64 -24.67 7.54 -21.81
N ALA A 65 -23.87 6.57 -21.36
CA ALA A 65 -22.73 6.07 -22.10
C ALA A 65 -23.18 5.15 -23.23
N GLU A 66 -22.77 5.48 -24.45
CA GLU A 66 -23.09 4.72 -25.66
C GLU A 66 -22.02 3.67 -25.92
N ILE A 67 -22.45 2.44 -26.27
CA ILE A 67 -21.53 1.32 -26.52
C ILE A 67 -20.49 1.67 -27.61
N ILE A 68 -20.92 2.35 -28.68
CA ILE A 68 -20.02 2.72 -29.77
C ILE A 68 -18.88 3.64 -29.32
N GLU A 69 -19.16 4.55 -28.39
CA GLU A 69 -18.14 5.44 -27.83
C GLU A 69 -17.24 4.70 -26.85
N LEU A 70 -17.79 3.76 -26.05
CA LEU A 70 -16.98 2.89 -25.19
C LEU A 70 -15.98 2.05 -26.02
N GLU A 71 -16.44 1.46 -27.13
CA GLU A 71 -15.58 0.71 -28.05
C GLU A 71 -14.51 1.60 -28.70
N ARG A 72 -14.88 2.82 -29.09
CA ARG A 72 -13.95 3.82 -29.64
C ARG A 72 -12.87 4.21 -28.63
N GLN A 73 -13.24 4.46 -27.37
CA GLN A 73 -12.28 4.80 -26.33
C GLN A 73 -11.28 3.67 -26.02
N LEU A 74 -11.69 2.40 -26.11
CA LEU A 74 -10.75 1.27 -25.99
C LEU A 74 -9.69 1.28 -27.10
N VAL A 75 -10.07 1.67 -28.32
CA VAL A 75 -9.11 1.83 -29.42
C VAL A 75 -8.14 2.98 -29.15
N ASP A 76 -8.64 4.13 -28.67
CA ASP A 76 -7.80 5.28 -28.30
C ASP A 76 -6.80 4.91 -27.20
N MET A 77 -7.26 4.21 -26.15
CA MET A 77 -6.42 3.75 -25.05
C MET A 77 -5.33 2.79 -25.54
N LYS A 78 -5.69 1.82 -26.39
CA LYS A 78 -4.70 0.91 -26.99
C LYS A 78 -3.65 1.67 -27.79
N ALA A 79 -4.07 2.65 -28.58
CA ALA A 79 -3.17 3.49 -29.38
C ALA A 79 -2.24 4.35 -28.49
N ALA A 80 -2.71 4.76 -27.31
CA ALA A 80 -1.92 5.50 -26.33
C ALA A 80 -0.96 4.62 -25.50
N GLY A 81 -0.89 3.31 -25.75
CA GLY A 81 -0.03 2.40 -24.98
C GLY A 81 -0.62 1.97 -23.63
N ILE A 82 -1.96 1.93 -23.51
CA ILE A 82 -2.63 1.33 -22.36
C ILE A 82 -2.88 -0.15 -22.63
N ALA A 83 -2.68 -0.99 -21.62
CA ALA A 83 -2.89 -2.44 -21.73
C ALA A 83 -4.06 -2.98 -20.90
N GLY A 84 -4.62 -2.16 -20.01
CA GLY A 84 -5.80 -2.54 -19.25
C GLY A 84 -6.63 -1.36 -18.80
N VAL A 85 -7.91 -1.63 -18.59
CA VAL A 85 -8.89 -0.66 -18.13
C VAL A 85 -9.57 -1.21 -16.89
N GLU A 86 -9.78 -0.35 -15.90
CA GLU A 86 -10.64 -0.63 -14.76
C GLU A 86 -11.90 0.19 -14.90
N ILE A 87 -13.05 -0.46 -15.02
CA ILE A 87 -14.33 0.26 -15.00
C ILE A 87 -14.65 0.64 -13.56
N GLY A 88 -14.61 1.95 -13.26
CA GLY A 88 -14.56 2.48 -11.89
C GLY A 88 -15.75 3.35 -11.46
N GLN A 89 -15.48 4.29 -10.54
CA GLN A 89 -16.40 5.15 -9.78
C GLN A 89 -17.40 6.03 -10.60
N GLY A 90 -17.39 5.95 -11.93
CA GLY A 90 -18.36 6.64 -12.81
C GLY A 90 -19.80 6.10 -12.73
N GLY A 91 -20.00 4.93 -12.12
CA GLY A 91 -21.28 4.28 -11.92
C GLY A 91 -21.23 2.80 -12.28
N GLU A 92 -22.34 2.10 -12.08
CA GLU A 92 -22.48 0.66 -12.35
C GLU A 92 -22.87 0.41 -13.81
N PRO A 93 -22.00 -0.19 -14.65
CA PRO A 93 -22.32 -0.46 -16.05
C PRO A 93 -23.49 -1.43 -16.22
N THR A 94 -24.24 -1.28 -17.31
CA THR A 94 -25.24 -2.27 -17.71
C THR A 94 -24.55 -3.55 -18.21
N LEU A 95 -25.24 -4.70 -18.11
CA LEU A 95 -24.70 -5.98 -18.61
C LEU A 95 -24.35 -5.91 -20.11
N ASN A 96 -25.12 -5.17 -20.91
CA ASN A 96 -24.84 -4.96 -22.33
C ASN A 96 -23.55 -4.16 -22.56
N GLN A 97 -23.31 -3.12 -21.75
CA GLN A 97 -22.05 -2.36 -21.80
C GLN A 97 -20.85 -3.24 -21.38
N VAL A 98 -20.98 -4.05 -20.32
CA VAL A 98 -19.93 -4.99 -19.89
C VAL A 98 -19.62 -6.00 -21.00
N GLU A 99 -20.64 -6.59 -21.61
CA GLU A 99 -20.48 -7.56 -22.69
C GLU A 99 -19.77 -6.95 -23.92
N ALA A 100 -20.17 -5.74 -24.34
CA ALA A 100 -19.54 -5.05 -25.47
C ALA A 100 -18.08 -4.67 -25.18
N VAL A 101 -17.81 -4.12 -23.99
CA VAL A 101 -16.44 -3.78 -23.55
C VAL A 101 -15.56 -5.01 -23.53
N LEU A 102 -16.01 -6.13 -22.97
CA LEU A 102 -15.21 -7.36 -22.93
C LEU A 102 -14.95 -7.92 -24.34
N LYS A 103 -15.95 -7.92 -25.23
CA LYS A 103 -15.75 -8.34 -26.63
C LYS A 103 -14.68 -7.50 -27.30
N LYS A 104 -14.78 -6.18 -27.22
CA LYS A 104 -13.82 -5.27 -27.87
C LYS A 104 -12.44 -5.34 -27.21
N ALA A 105 -12.37 -5.43 -25.90
CA ALA A 105 -11.11 -5.58 -25.19
C ALA A 105 -10.38 -6.89 -25.56
N ASN A 106 -11.11 -7.99 -25.72
CA ASN A 106 -10.54 -9.27 -26.20
C ASN A 106 -9.99 -9.16 -27.62
N GLU A 107 -10.69 -8.46 -28.51
CA GLU A 107 -10.20 -8.17 -29.87
C GLU A 107 -8.87 -7.37 -29.85
N LEU A 108 -8.76 -6.40 -28.95
CA LEU A 108 -7.60 -5.50 -28.84
C LEU A 108 -6.46 -6.04 -27.95
N GLY A 109 -6.69 -7.15 -27.25
CA GLY A 109 -5.80 -7.68 -26.23
C GLY A 109 -5.64 -6.76 -25.01
N LEU A 110 -6.68 -6.00 -24.66
CA LEU A 110 -6.75 -5.19 -23.44
C LEU A 110 -7.33 -6.02 -22.29
N LYS A 111 -6.79 -5.85 -21.08
CA LYS A 111 -7.37 -6.46 -19.88
C LYS A 111 -8.48 -5.59 -19.31
N VAL A 112 -9.55 -6.22 -18.82
CA VAL A 112 -10.68 -5.54 -18.22
C VAL A 112 -10.75 -5.89 -16.75
N SER A 113 -10.70 -4.85 -15.93
CA SER A 113 -11.04 -4.91 -14.53
C SER A 113 -12.43 -4.33 -14.31
N LEU A 114 -13.20 -5.00 -13.44
CA LEU A 114 -14.52 -4.55 -13.02
C LEU A 114 -14.43 -4.15 -11.54
N LYS A 115 -14.78 -2.90 -11.21
CA LYS A 115 -15.06 -2.55 -9.81
C LYS A 115 -16.14 -3.50 -9.28
N TYR A 116 -15.96 -3.99 -8.06
CA TYR A 116 -16.95 -4.82 -7.42
C TYR A 116 -18.27 -4.03 -7.29
N LYS A 117 -19.38 -4.74 -7.33
CA LYS A 117 -20.71 -4.15 -7.30
C LYS A 117 -21.12 -3.85 -5.86
N VAL A 118 -21.30 -2.56 -5.56
CA VAL A 118 -21.79 -2.10 -4.25
C VAL A 118 -23.20 -2.64 -4.01
N GLY A 119 -23.44 -3.18 -2.81
CA GLY A 119 -24.72 -3.82 -2.45
C GLY A 119 -24.80 -5.31 -2.80
N ALA A 120 -23.77 -5.85 -3.47
CA ALA A 120 -23.74 -7.19 -4.06
C ALA A 120 -24.81 -7.40 -5.16
N PRO A 121 -24.51 -8.15 -6.25
CA PRO A 121 -25.52 -8.53 -7.24
C PRO A 121 -26.49 -9.62 -6.73
N VAL A 122 -26.90 -9.59 -5.47
CA VAL A 122 -27.75 -10.63 -4.88
C VAL A 122 -29.17 -10.51 -5.46
N PRO A 123 -29.70 -11.53 -6.18
CA PRO A 123 -31.07 -11.49 -6.69
C PRO A 123 -32.10 -11.35 -5.58
N GLY A 124 -33.15 -10.57 -5.80
CA GLY A 124 -34.23 -10.32 -4.84
C GLY A 124 -34.04 -9.04 -4.02
N THR A 125 -34.60 -9.00 -2.80
CA THR A 125 -34.54 -7.84 -1.88
C THR A 125 -33.49 -8.05 -0.78
N PHE A 126 -32.21 -8.09 -1.15
CA PHE A 126 -31.17 -7.95 -0.12
C PHE A 126 -31.33 -6.57 0.52
N SER A 127 -31.47 -6.52 1.84
CA SER A 127 -31.86 -5.31 2.54
C SER A 127 -31.11 -5.15 3.85
N ILE A 128 -31.24 -3.96 4.44
CA ILE A 128 -30.69 -3.62 5.74
C ILE A 128 -31.23 -4.51 6.89
N LYS A 129 -32.29 -5.28 6.65
CA LYS A 129 -32.91 -6.21 7.61
C LYS A 129 -32.44 -7.66 7.45
N HIS A 130 -31.63 -7.96 6.44
CA HIS A 130 -31.17 -9.33 6.20
C HIS A 130 -30.24 -9.80 7.32
N ASP A 131 -30.37 -11.05 7.76
CA ASP A 131 -29.60 -11.61 8.88
C ASP A 131 -28.09 -11.63 8.66
N PHE A 132 -27.64 -11.66 7.41
CA PHE A 132 -26.22 -11.58 7.02
C PHE A 132 -25.85 -10.26 6.34
N VAL A 133 -26.57 -9.17 6.66
CA VAL A 133 -26.15 -7.82 6.27
C VAL A 133 -24.90 -7.38 7.03
N ARG A 134 -24.08 -6.48 6.48
CA ARG A 134 -22.98 -5.83 7.21
C ARG A 134 -23.49 -5.17 8.49
N LYS A 135 -22.78 -5.40 9.59
CA LYS A 135 -23.20 -4.99 10.93
C LYS A 135 -22.06 -4.35 11.71
N THR A 136 -22.42 -3.44 12.60
CA THR A 136 -21.53 -2.91 13.63
C THR A 136 -22.26 -2.89 14.97
N LEU A 137 -21.59 -2.37 16.01
CA LEU A 137 -22.14 -2.24 17.34
C LEU A 137 -22.57 -0.80 17.62
N SER A 138 -23.63 -0.64 18.41
CA SER A 138 -23.98 0.60 19.09
C SER A 138 -24.09 0.33 20.58
N ALA A 139 -23.97 1.40 21.38
CA ALA A 139 -24.09 1.31 22.83
C ALA A 139 -24.87 2.50 23.37
N ALA A 140 -25.82 2.21 24.25
CA ALA A 140 -26.52 3.20 25.06
C ALA A 140 -26.36 2.83 26.52
N ASP A 141 -26.25 3.82 27.39
CA ASP A 141 -26.04 3.56 28.81
C ASP A 141 -26.88 4.43 29.75
N THR A 142 -27.02 3.97 30.99
CA THR A 142 -27.80 4.66 32.01
C THR A 142 -27.10 4.53 33.36
N MET A 143 -26.81 5.67 33.99
CA MET A 143 -26.27 5.70 35.34
C MET A 143 -27.35 5.34 36.36
N ILE A 144 -27.01 4.44 37.28
CA ILE A 144 -27.87 3.99 38.37
C ILE A 144 -27.12 4.27 39.67
N LEU A 145 -27.74 5.03 40.57
CA LEU A 145 -27.18 5.28 41.89
C LEU A 145 -27.10 3.97 42.70
N ALA A 146 -26.10 3.84 43.56
CA ALA A 146 -25.96 2.67 44.42
C ALA A 146 -27.24 2.38 45.21
N GLY A 147 -27.66 1.10 45.25
CA GLY A 147 -28.89 0.67 45.92
C GLY A 147 -30.20 1.09 45.25
N LYS A 148 -30.17 1.73 44.07
CA LYS A 148 -31.38 2.11 43.33
C LYS A 148 -31.74 1.08 42.26
N GLU A 149 -33.05 1.00 41.98
CA GLU A 149 -33.61 0.13 40.95
C GLU A 149 -33.65 0.86 39.59
N PHE A 150 -33.23 0.16 38.54
CA PHE A 150 -33.62 0.42 37.18
C PHE A 150 -34.80 -0.48 36.84
N ASN A 151 -35.94 0.13 36.50
CA ASN A 151 -37.14 -0.57 36.03
C ASN A 151 -37.68 0.20 34.84
N ASP A 152 -37.05 0.02 33.69
CA ASP A 152 -37.49 0.67 32.46
C ASP A 152 -37.13 -0.11 31.20
N SER A 153 -37.60 0.40 30.06
CA SER A 153 -37.24 -0.06 28.73
C SER A 153 -35.77 0.26 28.45
N LEU A 154 -35.07 -0.67 27.81
CA LEU A 154 -33.67 -0.52 27.46
C LEU A 154 -33.53 0.45 26.27
N PRO A 155 -32.66 1.47 26.37
CA PRO A 155 -32.50 2.51 25.35
C PRO A 155 -31.82 2.00 24.08
N GLY A 156 -31.85 2.82 23.02
CA GLY A 156 -31.14 2.59 21.75
C GLY A 156 -31.95 1.85 20.66
N LYS A 157 -31.39 1.78 19.46
CA LYS A 157 -31.96 1.14 18.28
C LYS A 157 -31.09 -0.05 17.82
N GLY A 158 -31.71 -1.03 17.16
CA GLY A 158 -31.04 -2.25 16.72
C GLY A 158 -31.34 -3.45 17.62
N THR A 159 -30.72 -4.59 17.30
CA THR A 159 -30.92 -5.86 18.01
C THR A 159 -30.10 -5.88 19.29
N ILE A 160 -30.71 -6.09 20.45
CA ILE A 160 -30.00 -6.20 21.74
C ILE A 160 -29.08 -7.43 21.69
N LEU A 161 -27.78 -7.17 21.82
CA LEU A 161 -26.75 -8.20 21.86
C LEU A 161 -26.36 -8.52 23.30
N SER A 162 -26.20 -7.49 24.15
CA SER A 162 -25.85 -7.67 25.55
C SER A 162 -26.36 -6.52 26.40
N VAL A 163 -26.72 -6.84 27.65
CA VAL A 163 -26.96 -5.87 28.71
C VAL A 163 -26.11 -6.25 29.91
N ALA A 164 -25.26 -5.35 30.37
CA ALA A 164 -24.39 -5.59 31.51
C ALA A 164 -24.26 -4.33 32.38
N ALA A 165 -24.07 -4.53 33.68
CA ALA A 165 -23.85 -3.44 34.63
C ALA A 165 -22.44 -3.49 35.22
N TYR A 166 -21.83 -2.32 35.40
CA TYR A 166 -20.49 -2.17 35.97
C TYR A 166 -20.45 -1.01 36.96
N LYS A 167 -19.58 -1.07 37.97
CA LYS A 167 -19.28 0.09 38.83
C LYS A 167 -18.54 1.15 38.03
N ILE A 168 -18.92 2.40 38.22
CA ILE A 168 -18.23 3.56 37.65
C ILE A 168 -17.03 3.88 38.54
N ILE A 169 -15.83 3.91 37.94
CA ILE A 169 -14.60 4.31 38.61
C ILE A 169 -14.32 5.80 38.36
N LYS A 170 -14.55 6.25 37.13
CA LYS A 170 -14.31 7.64 36.74
C LYS A 170 -15.28 8.08 35.65
N THR A 171 -15.96 9.20 35.87
CA THR A 171 -16.83 9.84 34.88
C THR A 171 -16.03 10.61 33.82
N PRO A 172 -16.58 10.83 32.62
CA PRO A 172 -15.90 11.60 31.58
C PRO A 172 -15.60 13.03 32.03
N ILE A 173 -14.48 13.57 31.55
CA ILE A 173 -14.16 15.00 31.68
C ILE A 173 -14.81 15.79 30.55
N LYS A 174 -14.98 17.11 30.73
CA LYS A 174 -15.57 17.99 29.71
C LYS A 174 -14.87 17.83 28.36
N GLY A 175 -15.63 17.46 27.32
CA GLY A 175 -15.13 17.25 25.96
C GLY A 175 -14.65 15.84 25.64
N SER A 176 -14.66 14.93 26.61
CA SER A 176 -14.37 13.49 26.41
C SER A 176 -15.63 12.66 26.61
N LYS A 177 -15.76 11.57 25.85
CA LYS A 177 -16.77 10.52 26.06
C LYS A 177 -16.25 9.33 26.88
N LEU A 178 -14.99 9.36 27.33
CA LEU A 178 -14.35 8.22 27.97
C LEU A 178 -14.86 8.01 29.41
N LEU A 179 -15.49 6.87 29.66
CA LEU A 179 -15.97 6.40 30.96
C LEU A 179 -15.09 5.23 31.44
N THR A 180 -14.55 5.33 32.66
CA THR A 180 -13.78 4.22 33.27
C THR A 180 -14.68 3.37 34.15
N ILE A 181 -14.73 2.07 33.88
CA ILE A 181 -15.56 1.10 34.58
C ILE A 181 -14.72 -0.01 35.23
N ASP A 182 -15.20 -0.56 36.34
CA ASP A 182 -14.58 -1.68 37.02
C ASP A 182 -14.97 -3.00 36.35
N HIS A 183 -14.06 -3.55 35.55
CA HIS A 183 -14.29 -4.78 34.81
C HIS A 183 -14.66 -5.97 35.71
N ALA A 184 -14.04 -6.08 36.90
CA ALA A 184 -14.29 -7.18 37.83
C ALA A 184 -15.70 -7.14 38.46
N SER A 185 -16.37 -5.98 38.40
CA SER A 185 -17.73 -5.80 38.92
C SER A 185 -18.84 -6.19 37.95
N GLY A 186 -18.50 -6.59 36.73
CA GLY A 186 -19.46 -6.84 35.65
C GLY A 186 -20.55 -7.84 36.01
N VAL A 187 -21.81 -7.44 35.84
CA VAL A 187 -22.99 -8.31 35.99
C VAL A 187 -23.69 -8.42 34.65
N LEU A 188 -23.73 -9.62 34.06
CA LEU A 188 -24.45 -9.88 32.81
C LEU A 188 -25.96 -10.02 33.10
N LEU A 189 -26.77 -9.21 32.43
CA LEU A 189 -28.20 -9.07 32.66
C LEU A 189 -29.04 -9.38 31.40
N THR A 190 -28.41 -9.78 30.30
CA THR A 190 -29.07 -10.09 29.02
C THR A 190 -30.21 -11.10 29.16
N ASP A 191 -30.04 -12.12 30.00
CA ASP A 191 -31.06 -13.16 30.23
C ASP A 191 -32.22 -12.70 31.13
N LYS A 192 -32.11 -11.52 31.75
CA LYS A 192 -33.14 -10.92 32.62
C LYS A 192 -34.10 -9.99 31.88
N ILE A 193 -33.87 -9.77 30.58
CA ILE A 193 -34.72 -8.91 29.75
C ILE A 193 -36.09 -9.56 29.56
N VAL A 194 -37.16 -8.78 29.76
CA VAL A 194 -38.56 -9.16 29.50
C VAL A 194 -39.19 -8.22 28.46
N GLN A 195 -40.46 -8.46 28.07
CA GLN A 195 -41.19 -7.62 27.09
C GLN A 195 -40.43 -7.43 25.77
N LYS A 196 -39.94 -8.55 25.22
CA LYS A 196 -39.10 -8.62 24.02
C LYS A 196 -39.91 -8.44 22.73
N ASN A 197 -39.29 -7.84 21.72
CA ASN A 197 -39.75 -7.84 20.33
C ASN A 197 -38.69 -8.52 19.46
N THR A 198 -38.94 -9.76 19.05
CA THR A 198 -37.99 -10.65 18.35
C THR A 198 -37.86 -10.38 16.84
N SER A 199 -38.12 -9.15 16.39
CA SER A 199 -37.99 -8.75 14.98
C SER A 199 -36.57 -8.38 14.56
N GLY A 200 -35.57 -8.59 15.42
CA GLY A 200 -34.16 -8.30 15.15
C GLY A 200 -33.45 -9.43 14.42
N PHE A 201 -32.14 -9.28 14.22
CA PHE A 201 -31.32 -10.26 13.51
C PHE A 201 -31.38 -11.63 14.21
N PHE A 202 -31.59 -12.69 13.42
CA PHE A 202 -31.78 -14.07 13.88
C PHE A 202 -32.83 -14.22 14.99
N GLY A 203 -33.90 -13.41 14.95
CA GLY A 203 -34.95 -13.40 15.97
C GLY A 203 -34.56 -12.72 17.28
N GLY A 204 -33.43 -12.00 17.29
CA GLY A 204 -32.98 -11.21 18.45
C GLY A 204 -33.96 -10.09 18.80
N SER A 205 -33.89 -9.63 20.05
CA SER A 205 -34.86 -8.64 20.54
C SER A 205 -34.48 -7.21 20.16
N THR A 206 -35.37 -6.44 19.53
CA THR A 206 -35.17 -5.00 19.24
C THR A 206 -35.62 -4.09 20.38
N THR A 207 -36.51 -4.57 21.24
CA THR A 207 -36.96 -3.89 22.47
C THR A 207 -36.75 -4.79 23.67
N GLY A 208 -36.83 -4.25 24.87
CA GLY A 208 -36.80 -5.05 26.09
C GLY A 208 -36.92 -4.17 27.31
N ARG A 209 -37.51 -4.70 28.37
CA ARG A 209 -37.57 -4.07 29.69
C ARG A 209 -36.67 -4.83 30.65
N LEU A 210 -35.97 -4.12 31.51
CA LEU A 210 -35.16 -4.71 32.57
C LEU A 210 -35.62 -4.16 33.92
N GLN A 211 -35.74 -5.06 34.89
CA GLN A 211 -35.85 -4.71 36.31
C GLN A 211 -34.60 -5.24 37.03
N TRP A 212 -33.75 -4.35 37.52
CA TRP A 212 -32.53 -4.69 38.23
C TRP A 212 -32.18 -3.62 39.26
N THR A 213 -31.81 -4.05 40.47
CA THR A 213 -31.35 -3.15 41.53
C THR A 213 -29.84 -3.17 41.62
N ALA A 214 -29.22 -1.99 41.50
CA ALA A 214 -27.79 -1.82 41.67
C ALA A 214 -27.39 -2.19 43.11
N PRO A 215 -26.32 -2.96 43.32
CA PRO A 215 -25.81 -3.23 44.65
C PRO A 215 -25.61 -1.96 45.47
N ALA A 216 -26.02 -2.00 46.75
CA ALA A 216 -25.77 -0.90 47.68
C ALA A 216 -24.26 -0.73 47.92
N GLY A 217 -23.84 0.50 48.19
CA GLY A 217 -22.43 0.85 48.40
C GLY A 217 -22.15 2.31 48.03
N GLU A 218 -20.87 2.64 47.92
CA GLU A 218 -20.43 4.02 47.62
C GLU A 218 -20.34 4.31 46.12
N ALA A 219 -20.13 3.29 45.28
CA ALA A 219 -19.94 3.45 43.84
C ALA A 219 -21.28 3.40 43.09
N ASN A 220 -21.50 4.40 42.24
CA ASN A 220 -22.58 4.36 41.24
C ASN A 220 -22.29 3.30 40.17
N TRP A 221 -23.35 2.83 39.53
CA TRP A 221 -23.29 1.82 38.48
C TRP A 221 -23.66 2.42 37.14
N ILE A 222 -23.14 1.82 36.08
CA ILE A 222 -23.57 2.08 34.71
C ILE A 222 -24.17 0.80 34.15
N LEU A 223 -25.40 0.90 33.64
CA LEU A 223 -26.05 -0.15 32.87
C LEU A 223 -25.80 0.12 31.39
N ILE A 224 -25.09 -0.77 30.71
CA ILE A 224 -24.70 -0.64 29.31
C ILE A 224 -25.53 -1.62 28.48
N THR A 225 -26.23 -1.12 27.48
CA THR A 225 -26.96 -1.91 26.48
C THR A 225 -26.21 -1.84 25.16
N ILE A 226 -25.59 -2.95 24.76
CA ILE A 226 -24.89 -3.07 23.47
C ILE A 226 -25.83 -3.73 22.47
N ARG A 227 -25.94 -3.10 21.30
CA ARG A 227 -26.83 -3.52 20.22
C ARG A 227 -26.06 -3.74 18.94
N VAL A 228 -26.58 -4.63 18.10
CA VAL A 228 -26.12 -4.84 16.74
C VAL A 228 -27.01 -4.02 15.81
N VAL A 229 -26.37 -3.22 14.96
CA VAL A 229 -27.02 -2.39 13.95
C VAL A 229 -26.44 -2.71 12.58
N ALA A 230 -27.27 -2.60 11.55
CA ALA A 230 -26.78 -2.75 10.18
C ALA A 230 -26.13 -1.46 9.68
N VAL A 231 -25.11 -1.62 8.85
CA VAL A 231 -24.32 -0.52 8.28
C VAL A 231 -24.86 -0.14 6.90
N ASP A 232 -24.79 -1.08 5.96
CA ASP A 232 -25.24 -0.91 4.57
C ASP A 232 -25.89 -2.21 4.09
N PRO A 233 -26.80 -2.17 3.10
CA PRO A 233 -27.44 -3.36 2.52
C PRO A 233 -26.46 -4.16 1.65
N GLN A 234 -25.39 -4.66 2.26
CA GLN A 234 -24.34 -5.51 1.66
C GLN A 234 -24.13 -6.76 2.52
N PRO A 235 -23.70 -7.90 1.94
CA PRO A 235 -23.35 -9.09 2.72
C PRO A 235 -22.16 -8.86 3.66
N GLU A 236 -22.18 -9.51 4.83
CA GLU A 236 -21.11 -9.45 5.83
C GLU A 236 -19.73 -9.82 5.29
N VAL A 237 -18.70 -9.17 5.83
CA VAL A 237 -17.33 -9.22 5.33
C VAL A 237 -16.47 -10.22 6.10
N PHE A 238 -16.81 -10.50 7.35
CA PHE A 238 -16.05 -11.42 8.23
C PHE A 238 -16.67 -12.81 8.36
N SER A 239 -17.83 -13.09 7.74
CA SER A 239 -18.48 -14.40 7.75
C SER A 239 -18.41 -15.09 6.38
N LEU A 240 -18.23 -16.40 6.37
CA LEU A 240 -18.20 -17.19 5.14
C LEU A 240 -19.57 -17.19 4.44
N GLU A 241 -20.66 -17.13 5.21
CA GLU A 241 -22.02 -17.01 4.74
C GLU A 241 -22.23 -15.70 3.97
N GLY A 242 -21.75 -14.57 4.51
CA GLY A 242 -21.73 -13.29 3.80
C GLY A 242 -20.92 -13.36 2.50
N THR A 243 -19.81 -14.10 2.49
CA THR A 243 -19.02 -14.32 1.26
C THR A 243 -19.73 -15.17 0.22
N ASN A 244 -20.36 -16.26 0.65
CA ASN A 244 -21.12 -17.12 -0.25
C ASN A 244 -22.35 -16.42 -0.83
N LEU A 245 -23.00 -15.54 -0.07
CA LEU A 245 -24.09 -14.70 -0.57
C LEU A 245 -23.60 -13.75 -1.67
N LEU A 246 -22.47 -13.07 -1.47
CA LEU A 246 -21.87 -12.22 -2.49
C LEU A 246 -21.55 -13.02 -3.77
N ILE A 247 -20.86 -14.16 -3.62
CA ILE A 247 -20.47 -15.03 -4.74
C ILE A 247 -21.70 -15.52 -5.51
N SER A 248 -22.71 -16.00 -4.80
CA SER A 248 -23.97 -16.48 -5.42
C SER A 248 -24.71 -15.36 -6.14
N GLY A 249 -24.60 -14.13 -5.64
CA GLY A 249 -25.10 -12.94 -6.32
C GLY A 249 -24.47 -12.76 -7.69
N TYR A 250 -23.14 -12.75 -7.76
CA TYR A 250 -22.43 -12.65 -9.03
C TYR A 250 -22.73 -13.80 -9.99
N GLU A 251 -22.78 -15.03 -9.49
CA GLU A 251 -23.12 -16.20 -10.29
C GLU A 251 -24.49 -16.08 -10.96
N SER A 252 -25.44 -15.45 -10.28
CA SER A 252 -26.80 -15.24 -10.79
C SER A 252 -26.91 -14.02 -11.71
N TYR A 253 -26.13 -12.98 -11.43
CA TYR A 253 -26.18 -11.70 -12.15
C TYR A 253 -25.45 -11.73 -13.50
N TRP A 254 -24.29 -12.40 -13.57
CA TRP A 254 -23.55 -12.49 -14.82
C TRP A 254 -24.20 -13.48 -15.78
N THR A 255 -24.41 -13.04 -17.01
CA THR A 255 -24.86 -13.91 -18.11
C THR A 255 -23.75 -14.91 -18.47
N GLU A 256 -24.14 -16.01 -19.12
CA GLU A 256 -23.16 -17.01 -19.58
C GLU A 256 -22.18 -16.41 -20.60
N SER A 257 -22.65 -15.47 -21.43
CA SER A 257 -21.80 -14.71 -22.36
C SER A 257 -20.69 -13.94 -21.62
N ILE A 258 -21.04 -13.19 -20.57
CA ILE A 258 -20.07 -12.44 -19.75
C ILE A 258 -19.08 -13.40 -19.10
N LYS A 259 -19.55 -14.51 -18.52
CA LYS A 259 -18.69 -15.53 -17.90
C LYS A 259 -17.64 -16.10 -18.88
N ILE A 260 -18.04 -16.37 -20.13
CA ILE A 260 -17.14 -16.84 -21.19
C ILE A 260 -16.14 -15.74 -21.58
N LEU A 261 -16.62 -14.50 -21.75
CA LEU A 261 -15.79 -13.38 -22.16
C LEU A 261 -14.75 -12.99 -21.11
N LEU A 262 -15.08 -13.07 -19.82
CA LEU A 262 -14.13 -12.86 -18.71
C LEU A 262 -13.00 -13.90 -18.76
N LYS A 263 -13.34 -15.18 -18.95
CA LYS A 263 -12.34 -16.25 -19.11
C LYS A 263 -11.43 -16.01 -20.31
N ALA A 264 -12.00 -15.58 -21.43
CA ALA A 264 -11.27 -15.27 -22.65
C ALA A 264 -10.38 -14.03 -22.49
N ASN A 265 -10.80 -13.02 -21.71
CA ASN A 265 -9.98 -11.85 -21.42
C ASN A 265 -8.70 -12.20 -20.70
N GLY A 266 -8.80 -13.07 -19.68
CA GLY A 266 -7.70 -13.73 -18.99
C GLY A 266 -6.66 -12.76 -18.43
N GLY A 267 -6.66 -12.50 -17.12
CA GLY A 267 -5.72 -11.57 -16.48
C GLY A 267 -6.29 -10.17 -16.19
N GLY A 268 -7.60 -10.00 -16.34
CA GLY A 268 -8.37 -8.93 -15.71
C GLY A 268 -8.53 -9.14 -14.20
N ASP A 269 -9.28 -8.26 -13.54
CA ASP A 269 -9.54 -8.39 -12.10
C ASP A 269 -10.95 -7.97 -11.68
N ILE A 270 -11.33 -8.42 -10.49
CA ILE A 270 -12.37 -7.77 -9.70
C ILE A 270 -11.62 -6.80 -8.78
N PHE A 271 -11.89 -5.51 -8.95
CA PHE A 271 -11.26 -4.44 -8.19
C PHE A 271 -12.14 -4.02 -7.01
N VAL A 272 -11.52 -3.88 -5.83
CA VAL A 272 -12.13 -3.32 -4.63
C VAL A 272 -11.32 -2.11 -4.20
N ASP A 273 -12.03 -0.98 -4.18
CA ASP A 273 -11.58 0.36 -3.81
C ASP A 273 -11.43 0.50 -2.29
N SER A 274 -10.67 1.48 -1.83
CA SER A 274 -10.17 1.59 -0.45
C SER A 274 -11.25 1.91 0.61
N HIS A 275 -12.37 2.51 0.22
CA HIS A 275 -13.37 2.99 1.18
C HIS A 275 -14.04 1.89 2.01
N SER A 276 -14.28 2.17 3.30
CA SER A 276 -15.05 1.27 4.20
C SER A 276 -16.50 1.04 3.75
N ILE A 277 -17.07 1.93 2.93
CA ILE A 277 -18.41 1.76 2.32
C ILE A 277 -18.41 0.72 1.20
N ASP A 278 -17.24 0.47 0.59
CA ASP A 278 -17.07 -0.46 -0.52
C ASP A 278 -16.96 -1.93 -0.07
N GLY A 279 -17.55 -2.26 1.08
CA GLY A 279 -17.72 -3.63 1.58
C GLY A 279 -16.41 -4.24 2.09
N PHE A 280 -15.37 -4.28 1.27
CA PHE A 280 -14.13 -5.00 1.57
C PHE A 280 -12.86 -4.14 1.50
N GLY A 281 -12.92 -2.88 1.05
CA GLY A 281 -11.77 -1.96 0.95
C GLY A 281 -10.96 -1.89 2.23
N ALA A 282 -11.45 -1.09 3.17
CA ALA A 282 -10.96 -1.05 4.54
C ALA A 282 -12.11 -1.28 5.52
N PRO A 283 -12.50 -2.54 5.79
CA PRO A 283 -13.67 -2.83 6.61
C PRO A 283 -13.43 -2.40 8.06
N SER A 284 -14.09 -1.32 8.46
CA SER A 284 -14.11 -0.81 9.83
C SER A 284 -15.23 -1.39 10.69
N ASP A 285 -16.10 -2.21 10.12
CA ASP A 285 -17.19 -2.89 10.82
C ASP A 285 -16.68 -3.67 12.05
N VAL A 286 -17.46 -3.64 13.13
CA VAL A 286 -17.08 -4.24 14.41
C VAL A 286 -17.82 -5.56 14.69
N TRP A 287 -18.77 -5.97 13.83
CA TRP A 287 -19.53 -7.20 14.10
C TRP A 287 -19.85 -8.03 12.86
N SER A 288 -19.95 -9.33 13.07
CA SER A 288 -20.54 -10.29 12.13
C SER A 288 -21.36 -11.32 12.90
N SER A 289 -22.29 -11.99 12.22
CA SER A 289 -23.23 -12.94 12.83
C SER A 289 -22.55 -14.04 13.64
N ASN A 290 -21.36 -14.47 13.23
CA ASN A 290 -20.58 -15.54 13.87
C ASN A 290 -19.46 -15.02 14.78
N MET A 291 -19.27 -13.70 14.93
CA MET A 291 -18.12 -13.09 15.61
C MET A 291 -17.83 -13.67 16.99
N ALA A 292 -18.83 -13.78 17.87
CA ALA A 292 -18.63 -14.30 19.23
C ALA A 292 -18.15 -15.77 19.24
N LYS A 293 -18.73 -16.60 18.36
CA LYS A 293 -18.37 -18.01 18.22
C LYS A 293 -16.96 -18.15 17.65
N ASP A 294 -16.65 -17.40 16.60
CA ASP A 294 -15.36 -17.45 15.92
C ASP A 294 -14.23 -16.95 16.82
N PHE A 295 -14.46 -15.85 17.55
CA PHE A 295 -13.55 -15.34 18.56
C PHE A 295 -13.24 -16.38 19.64
N LYS A 296 -14.29 -16.98 20.22
CA LYS A 296 -14.13 -18.02 21.25
C LYS A 296 -13.40 -19.25 20.73
N SER A 297 -13.65 -19.63 19.48
CA SER A 297 -12.94 -20.73 18.81
C SER A 297 -11.45 -20.44 18.63
N LYS A 298 -11.10 -19.20 18.24
CA LYS A 298 -9.70 -18.79 17.98
C LYS A 298 -8.90 -18.51 19.25
N LEU A 299 -9.53 -17.93 20.28
CA LEU A 299 -8.83 -17.44 21.49
C LEU A 299 -9.15 -18.21 22.77
N GLY A 300 -10.20 -19.03 22.78
CA GLY A 300 -10.54 -19.88 23.92
C GLY A 300 -11.31 -19.19 25.06
N TYR A 301 -11.64 -17.89 24.95
CA TYR A 301 -12.46 -17.17 25.92
C TYR A 301 -13.64 -16.43 25.27
N ASP A 302 -14.62 -16.05 26.07
CA ASP A 302 -15.91 -15.54 25.59
C ASP A 302 -15.90 -14.02 25.38
N LEU A 303 -16.03 -13.57 24.12
CA LEU A 303 -16.10 -12.15 23.79
C LEU A 303 -17.30 -11.44 24.41
N MET A 304 -18.40 -12.16 24.66
CA MET A 304 -19.65 -11.58 25.15
C MET A 304 -19.50 -10.91 26.52
N ASN A 305 -18.55 -11.39 27.33
CA ASN A 305 -18.23 -10.81 28.65
C ASN A 305 -17.39 -9.53 28.57
N HIS A 306 -16.94 -9.17 27.37
CA HIS A 306 -15.96 -8.09 27.16
C HIS A 306 -16.41 -7.06 26.12
N LEU A 307 -17.67 -7.10 25.67
CA LEU A 307 -18.17 -6.23 24.61
C LEU A 307 -17.98 -4.71 24.86
N PRO A 308 -18.05 -4.17 26.09
CA PRO A 308 -17.75 -2.75 26.32
C PRO A 308 -16.34 -2.35 25.82
N ALA A 309 -15.37 -3.27 25.82
CA ALA A 309 -14.02 -2.99 25.30
C ALA A 309 -13.99 -2.68 23.79
N LEU A 310 -15.04 -3.05 23.04
CA LEU A 310 -15.16 -2.79 21.60
C LEU A 310 -15.83 -1.43 21.30
N ILE A 311 -16.45 -0.78 22.29
CA ILE A 311 -17.06 0.54 22.15
C ILE A 311 -15.97 1.58 22.46
N ASP A 312 -15.16 1.87 21.45
CA ASP A 312 -13.96 2.70 21.55
C ASP A 312 -13.79 3.59 20.31
N GLU A 313 -13.26 4.79 20.51
CA GLU A 313 -13.08 5.77 19.43
C GLU A 313 -12.14 5.31 18.31
N GLY A 314 -11.20 4.41 18.62
CA GLY A 314 -10.20 3.88 17.71
C GLY A 314 -10.58 2.55 17.06
N ILE A 315 -11.79 2.02 17.30
CA ILE A 315 -12.31 0.82 16.61
C ILE A 315 -13.43 1.18 15.64
N ASP A 316 -14.24 2.19 15.94
CA ASP A 316 -15.54 2.34 15.28
C ASP A 316 -15.73 3.70 14.60
N ARG A 317 -15.56 3.69 13.28
CA ARG A 317 -16.07 4.72 12.36
C ARG A 317 -16.38 4.06 11.03
N VAL A 318 -17.67 3.81 10.78
CA VAL A 318 -18.13 3.80 9.40
C VAL A 318 -17.96 5.24 8.91
N TRP A 319 -17.00 5.51 8.02
CA TRP A 319 -16.75 6.87 7.52
C TRP A 319 -17.76 7.21 6.41
N GLY A 320 -18.18 8.48 6.34
CA GLY A 320 -19.09 9.02 5.32
C GLY A 320 -20.47 9.45 5.85
N GLY A 321 -21.28 10.07 4.98
CA GLY A 321 -22.60 10.64 5.32
C GLY A 321 -23.66 9.63 5.83
N ARG A 322 -23.31 8.34 5.90
CA ARG A 322 -24.13 7.24 6.44
C ARG A 322 -23.66 6.72 7.81
N GLY A 323 -22.47 7.11 8.28
CA GLY A 323 -21.86 6.62 9.52
C GLY A 323 -21.79 7.63 10.68
N GLY A 324 -22.37 8.82 10.51
CA GLY A 324 -22.63 9.72 11.63
C GLY A 324 -23.93 9.32 12.34
N GLY A 325 -23.89 8.42 13.32
CA GLY A 325 -25.09 8.13 14.12
C GLY A 325 -25.20 6.73 14.73
N LEU A 326 -24.14 6.21 15.37
CA LEU A 326 -24.26 5.01 16.20
C LEU A 326 -24.88 5.29 17.58
N ASP A 327 -25.32 6.52 17.84
CA ASP A 327 -25.89 6.98 19.12
C ASP A 327 -25.07 6.52 20.35
N ILE A 328 -23.73 6.58 20.26
CA ILE A 328 -22.82 6.20 21.35
C ILE A 328 -22.67 7.36 22.33
N ASP A 329 -23.14 7.17 23.56
CA ASP A 329 -23.04 8.14 24.65
C ASP A 329 -21.62 8.20 25.24
N HIS A 330 -21.05 7.04 25.55
CA HIS A 330 -19.71 6.89 26.13
C HIS A 330 -18.85 5.85 25.40
N TYR A 331 -17.54 6.06 25.43
CA TYR A 331 -16.54 5.03 25.16
C TYR A 331 -16.06 4.43 26.49
N TYR A 332 -15.77 3.13 26.53
CA TYR A 332 -15.45 2.46 27.79
C TYR A 332 -13.99 2.03 27.86
N THR A 333 -13.37 2.29 29.01
CA THR A 333 -12.07 1.71 29.38
C THR A 333 -12.16 0.99 30.71
N TYR A 334 -11.45 -0.11 30.84
CA TYR A 334 -11.44 -0.91 32.06
C TYR A 334 -10.39 -0.38 33.04
N SER A 335 -10.72 -0.37 34.33
CA SER A 335 -9.81 0.06 35.39
C SER A 335 -8.53 -0.78 35.49
N ASP A 336 -8.58 -2.03 35.04
CA ASP A 336 -7.45 -2.96 34.98
C ASP A 336 -6.67 -2.91 33.64
N HIS A 337 -7.10 -2.06 32.70
CA HIS A 337 -6.57 -1.92 31.34
C HIS A 337 -6.58 -3.20 30.49
N SER A 338 -7.35 -4.22 30.87
CA SER A 338 -7.50 -5.46 30.09
C SER A 338 -8.23 -5.22 28.75
N ASP A 339 -8.99 -4.13 28.63
CA ASP A 339 -9.68 -3.71 27.41
C ASP A 339 -8.73 -3.54 26.21
N VAL A 340 -7.54 -2.97 26.44
CA VAL A 340 -6.54 -2.80 25.36
C VAL A 340 -6.02 -4.16 24.87
N ARG A 341 -5.92 -5.17 25.76
CA ARG A 341 -5.51 -6.53 25.39
C ARG A 341 -6.58 -7.23 24.57
N ILE A 342 -7.82 -7.11 25.03
CA ILE A 342 -9.00 -7.66 24.34
C ILE A 342 -9.14 -7.06 22.94
N ARG A 343 -8.90 -5.75 22.78
CA ARG A 343 -8.90 -5.09 21.46
C ARG A 343 -7.81 -5.59 20.52
N ALA A 344 -6.62 -5.89 21.02
CA ALA A 344 -5.55 -6.46 20.19
C ALA A 344 -5.90 -7.88 19.70
N ASP A 345 -6.42 -8.71 20.60
CA ASP A 345 -6.94 -10.05 20.29
C ASP A 345 -8.10 -10.01 19.29
N TYR A 346 -9.03 -9.08 19.50
CA TYR A 346 -10.15 -8.84 18.60
C TYR A 346 -9.70 -8.43 17.20
N ASN A 347 -8.77 -7.47 17.08
CA ASN A 347 -8.25 -7.05 15.77
C ASN A 347 -7.49 -8.18 15.06
N LYS A 348 -6.75 -9.01 15.81
CA LYS A 348 -6.15 -10.23 15.25
C LYS A 348 -7.22 -11.17 14.69
N VAL A 349 -8.25 -11.50 15.48
CA VAL A 349 -9.35 -12.37 15.04
C VAL A 349 -10.06 -11.79 13.81
N ARG A 350 -10.34 -10.49 13.81
CA ARG A 350 -10.98 -9.80 12.69
C ARG A 350 -10.14 -9.86 11.42
N THR A 351 -8.82 -9.70 11.54
CA THR A 351 -7.87 -9.89 10.42
C THR A 351 -7.92 -11.32 9.89
N ASP A 352 -7.81 -12.31 10.79
CA ASP A 352 -7.86 -13.72 10.41
C ASP A 352 -9.18 -14.05 9.69
N LEU A 353 -10.33 -13.57 10.19
CA LEU A 353 -11.64 -13.80 9.59
C LEU A 353 -11.79 -13.11 8.23
N PHE A 354 -11.26 -11.91 8.06
CA PHE A 354 -11.29 -11.22 6.77
C PHE A 354 -10.47 -12.02 5.72
N VAL A 355 -9.28 -12.48 6.09
CA VAL A 355 -8.46 -13.31 5.20
C VAL A 355 -9.16 -14.64 4.89
N GLU A 356 -9.54 -15.40 5.93
CA GLU A 356 -10.06 -16.76 5.82
C GLU A 356 -11.44 -16.85 5.17
N ASN A 357 -12.33 -15.91 5.50
CA ASN A 357 -13.72 -15.96 5.06
C ASN A 357 -14.00 -15.08 3.84
N ARG A 358 -13.22 -14.02 3.58
CA ARG A 358 -13.45 -13.10 2.44
C ARG A 358 -12.39 -13.21 1.36
N ILE A 359 -11.12 -12.93 1.68
CA ILE A 359 -10.06 -12.84 0.68
C ILE A 359 -9.81 -14.19 0.01
N ILE A 360 -9.62 -15.25 0.80
CA ILE A 360 -9.34 -16.60 0.28
C ILE A 360 -10.48 -17.14 -0.59
N PRO A 361 -11.74 -17.20 -0.11
CA PRO A 361 -12.79 -17.87 -0.86
C PRO A 361 -13.21 -17.07 -2.09
N PHE A 362 -13.22 -15.73 -1.99
CA PHE A 362 -13.55 -14.87 -3.12
C PHE A 362 -12.48 -14.93 -4.21
N THR A 363 -11.19 -14.94 -3.85
CA THR A 363 -10.09 -15.13 -4.82
C THR A 363 -10.22 -16.48 -5.53
N LYS A 364 -10.50 -17.57 -4.79
CA LYS A 364 -10.72 -18.89 -5.39
C LYS A 364 -11.89 -18.89 -6.38
N TRP A 365 -12.96 -18.16 -6.08
CA TRP A 365 -14.10 -18.02 -6.98
C TRP A 365 -13.75 -17.17 -8.22
N ALA A 366 -13.14 -16.00 -8.05
CA ALA A 366 -12.73 -15.12 -9.14
C ALA A 366 -11.78 -15.83 -10.13
N ASN A 367 -10.85 -16.64 -9.61
CA ASN A 367 -9.92 -17.43 -10.43
C ASN A 367 -10.63 -18.42 -11.37
N LYS A 368 -11.86 -18.87 -11.07
CA LYS A 368 -12.64 -19.72 -12.00
C LYS A 368 -12.94 -19.02 -13.33
N TYR A 369 -12.89 -17.69 -13.34
CA TYR A 369 -13.09 -16.83 -14.51
C TYR A 369 -11.81 -16.18 -15.02
N ASN A 370 -10.64 -16.65 -14.59
CA ASN A 370 -9.33 -16.05 -14.89
C ASN A 370 -9.24 -14.56 -14.45
N LEU A 371 -9.91 -14.20 -13.36
CA LEU A 371 -9.83 -12.89 -12.73
C LEU A 371 -9.00 -12.96 -11.46
N ALA A 372 -8.09 -12.00 -11.27
CA ALA A 372 -7.47 -11.76 -9.98
C ALA A 372 -8.41 -10.96 -9.06
N LEU A 373 -8.24 -11.09 -7.75
CA LEU A 373 -8.76 -10.10 -6.80
C LEU A 373 -7.72 -8.99 -6.67
N ARG A 374 -8.11 -7.75 -7.02
CA ARG A 374 -7.33 -6.54 -6.77
C ARG A 374 -8.01 -5.71 -5.67
N LEU A 375 -7.27 -5.34 -4.63
CA LEU A 375 -7.82 -4.69 -3.44
C LEU A 375 -6.86 -3.62 -2.91
N GLN A 376 -7.44 -2.47 -2.54
CA GLN A 376 -6.84 -1.43 -1.71
C GLN A 376 -7.26 -1.61 -0.24
N PRO A 377 -6.39 -2.16 0.64
CA PRO A 377 -6.69 -2.37 2.06
C PRO A 377 -6.41 -1.13 2.94
N GLU A 378 -6.45 0.10 2.40
CA GLU A 378 -6.11 1.36 3.08
C GLU A 378 -7.27 2.38 3.18
N ASP A 379 -6.98 3.60 3.63
CA ASP A 379 -7.86 4.80 3.62
C ASP A 379 -8.68 5.16 4.89
N VAL A 380 -8.58 4.40 6.00
CA VAL A 380 -9.23 4.80 7.27
C VAL A 380 -8.20 5.15 8.35
N PRO A 381 -7.81 6.44 8.52
CA PRO A 381 -6.63 6.83 9.31
C PRO A 381 -6.79 6.72 10.82
N THR A 382 -8.02 6.72 11.34
CA THR A 382 -8.27 6.88 12.80
C THR A 382 -8.88 5.66 13.46
N VAL A 383 -9.14 4.58 12.72
CA VAL A 383 -9.71 3.36 13.30
C VAL A 383 -8.91 2.14 12.92
N ASN A 384 -9.05 1.10 13.72
CA ASN A 384 -8.46 -0.18 13.39
C ASN A 384 -9.14 -0.76 12.15
N ILE A 385 -8.35 -1.36 11.26
CA ILE A 385 -8.75 -2.18 10.12
C ILE A 385 -8.02 -3.53 10.21
N PRO A 386 -8.37 -4.54 9.38
CA PRO A 386 -7.52 -5.72 9.23
C PRO A 386 -6.06 -5.35 8.92
N ASP A 387 -5.09 -6.08 9.47
CA ASP A 387 -3.65 -5.81 9.26
C ASP A 387 -3.31 -5.86 7.76
N GLN A 388 -2.81 -4.74 7.21
CA GLN A 388 -2.49 -4.61 5.79
C GLN A 388 -1.43 -5.61 5.32
N LEU A 389 -0.46 -5.99 6.16
CA LEU A 389 0.57 -6.96 5.77
C LEU A 389 -0.05 -8.35 5.58
N ASP A 390 -0.97 -8.73 6.47
CA ASP A 390 -1.69 -10.00 6.40
C ASP A 390 -2.61 -10.06 5.20
N VAL A 391 -3.38 -8.99 4.96
CA VAL A 391 -4.27 -8.92 3.80
C VAL A 391 -3.45 -8.99 2.51
N THR A 392 -2.38 -8.20 2.41
CA THR A 392 -1.52 -8.10 1.22
C THR A 392 -0.84 -9.42 0.86
N TYR A 393 -0.29 -10.14 1.84
CA TYR A 393 0.35 -11.45 1.61
C TYR A 393 -0.60 -12.44 0.92
N ASN A 394 -1.90 -12.27 1.16
CA ASN A 394 -2.97 -13.13 0.69
C ASN A 394 -3.68 -12.57 -0.57
N LEU A 395 -3.27 -11.43 -1.12
CA LEU A 395 -3.86 -10.89 -2.35
C LEU A 395 -3.11 -11.32 -3.60
N THR A 396 -3.84 -11.63 -4.68
CA THR A 396 -3.23 -11.80 -6.01
C THR A 396 -2.67 -10.47 -6.53
N ARG A 397 -3.41 -9.37 -6.37
CA ARG A 397 -3.01 -8.03 -6.81
C ARG A 397 -3.29 -6.99 -5.71
N PRO A 398 -2.35 -6.69 -4.81
CA PRO A 398 -2.49 -5.57 -3.89
C PRO A 398 -2.35 -4.23 -4.63
N GLU A 399 -3.08 -3.22 -4.16
CA GLU A 399 -3.02 -1.85 -4.66
C GLU A 399 -2.97 -0.86 -3.48
N HIS A 400 -2.28 0.27 -3.64
CA HIS A 400 -2.39 1.43 -2.75
C HIS A 400 -2.86 2.66 -3.54
N GLU A 401 -3.00 3.83 -2.91
CA GLU A 401 -3.26 5.11 -3.58
C GLU A 401 -2.28 6.24 -3.20
N THR A 402 -1.98 7.14 -4.14
CA THR A 402 -1.18 8.37 -3.95
C THR A 402 -1.85 9.45 -3.10
N LEU A 403 -3.16 9.64 -3.22
CA LEU A 403 -3.95 10.58 -2.43
C LEU A 403 -3.99 10.21 -0.95
N SER A 404 -4.49 9.02 -0.60
CA SER A 404 -4.66 8.57 0.79
C SER A 404 -3.34 8.61 1.58
N SER A 405 -2.25 8.15 0.96
CA SER A 405 -0.88 8.17 1.49
C SER A 405 -0.26 9.57 1.55
N GLY A 406 -0.80 10.55 0.84
CA GLY A 406 -0.18 11.85 0.66
C GLY A 406 1.24 11.73 0.12
N ASP A 407 1.49 10.94 -0.91
CA ASP A 407 2.83 10.77 -1.53
C ASP A 407 3.97 10.36 -0.56
N GLN A 408 3.66 9.80 0.61
CA GLN A 408 4.66 9.40 1.60
C GLN A 408 5.13 7.97 1.38
N ILE A 409 6.40 7.82 0.98
CA ILE A 409 7.06 6.53 0.68
C ILE A 409 6.93 5.53 1.84
N ASP A 410 7.12 5.96 3.09
CA ASP A 410 7.11 5.05 4.25
C ASP A 410 5.74 4.41 4.49
N VAL A 411 4.65 5.05 4.06
CA VAL A 411 3.27 4.53 4.20
C VAL A 411 3.03 3.33 3.28
N TYR A 412 3.74 3.25 2.15
CA TYR A 412 3.63 2.11 1.21
C TYR A 412 4.41 0.87 1.64
N ARG A 413 5.43 1.04 2.50
CA ARG A 413 6.37 -0.04 2.86
C ARG A 413 5.73 -1.26 3.52
N PRO A 414 4.70 -1.18 4.39
CA PRO A 414 4.07 -2.37 4.96
C PRO A 414 3.55 -3.35 3.90
N MET A 415 2.84 -2.85 2.88
CA MET A 415 2.35 -3.68 1.78
C MET A 415 3.50 -4.16 0.88
N ALA A 416 4.48 -3.29 0.58
CA ALA A 416 5.68 -3.69 -0.16
C ALA A 416 6.40 -4.87 0.54
N SER A 417 6.47 -4.85 1.86
CA SER A 417 7.11 -5.89 2.68
C SER A 417 6.44 -7.26 2.49
N ALA A 418 5.11 -7.30 2.51
CA ALA A 418 4.36 -8.53 2.25
C ALA A 418 4.55 -9.03 0.81
N ASN A 419 4.66 -8.13 -0.17
CA ASN A 419 5.01 -8.44 -1.56
C ASN A 419 6.43 -9.00 -1.69
N HIS A 420 7.41 -8.40 -1.03
CA HIS A 420 8.80 -8.86 -1.03
C HIS A 420 8.94 -10.25 -0.40
N ILE A 421 8.23 -10.51 0.70
CA ILE A 421 8.22 -11.81 1.39
C ILE A 421 7.51 -12.90 0.56
N SER A 422 6.41 -12.57 -0.12
CA SER A 422 5.66 -13.54 -0.94
C SER A 422 6.28 -13.77 -2.32
N GLY A 423 7.12 -12.85 -2.80
CA GLY A 423 7.61 -12.84 -4.18
C GLY A 423 6.55 -12.40 -5.19
N ASN A 424 5.46 -11.78 -4.75
CA ASN A 424 4.43 -11.26 -5.64
C ASN A 424 4.98 -10.06 -6.45
N THR A 425 4.92 -10.17 -7.76
CA THR A 425 5.46 -9.19 -8.72
C THR A 425 4.48 -8.06 -9.03
N TRP A 426 3.24 -8.13 -8.50
CA TRP A 426 2.26 -7.06 -8.63
C TRP A 426 2.05 -6.32 -7.32
N TYR A 427 2.36 -5.03 -7.33
CA TYR A 427 1.89 -4.08 -6.32
C TYR A 427 1.57 -2.77 -7.04
N SER A 428 0.28 -2.47 -7.21
CA SER A 428 -0.16 -1.32 -8.00
C SER A 428 -0.42 -0.07 -7.15
N ASN A 429 -0.52 1.08 -7.81
CA ASN A 429 -1.04 2.32 -7.26
C ASN A 429 -2.21 2.87 -8.08
N GLU A 430 -3.23 3.38 -7.43
CA GLU A 430 -4.08 4.45 -7.93
C GLU A 430 -3.25 5.73 -8.10
N LEU A 431 -2.66 5.83 -9.29
CA LEU A 431 -1.64 6.78 -9.61
C LEU A 431 -2.25 8.16 -9.87
N ALA A 432 -1.75 9.12 -9.09
CA ALA A 432 -1.92 10.55 -9.28
C ALA A 432 -3.32 11.13 -9.06
N ALA A 433 -4.12 10.48 -8.22
CA ALA A 433 -5.26 11.14 -7.58
C ALA A 433 -4.75 12.32 -6.73
N ALA A 434 -5.15 13.55 -7.10
CA ALA A 434 -4.77 14.74 -6.37
C ALA A 434 -5.90 15.78 -6.34
N ARG A 435 -6.04 16.46 -5.22
CA ARG A 435 -7.11 17.45 -5.00
C ARG A 435 -6.85 18.72 -5.80
N SER A 436 -7.89 19.17 -6.50
CA SER A 436 -7.95 20.43 -7.24
C SER A 436 -6.91 20.59 -8.35
N LEU A 437 -6.49 19.47 -8.96
CA LEU A 437 -5.51 19.46 -10.04
C LEU A 437 -6.03 18.91 -11.38
N ASN A 438 -7.34 18.86 -11.60
CA ASN A 438 -7.89 18.49 -12.90
C ASN A 438 -7.47 19.51 -13.97
N PHE A 439 -6.96 19.03 -15.11
CA PHE A 439 -6.28 19.79 -16.18
C PHE A 439 -5.05 20.63 -15.76
N ALA A 440 -4.70 20.67 -14.47
CA ALA A 440 -3.53 21.37 -13.95
C ALA A 440 -2.36 20.43 -13.65
N GLN A 441 -2.64 19.15 -13.34
CA GLN A 441 -1.61 18.14 -13.11
C GLN A 441 -0.83 17.85 -14.40
N THR A 442 0.49 17.83 -14.29
CA THR A 442 1.44 17.63 -15.38
C THR A 442 1.99 16.21 -15.41
N PHE A 443 2.66 15.80 -16.49
CA PHE A 443 3.40 14.53 -16.49
C PHE A 443 4.61 14.52 -15.54
N GLN A 444 5.19 15.69 -15.23
CA GLN A 444 6.19 15.80 -14.16
C GLN A 444 5.61 15.32 -12.83
N ASP A 445 4.37 15.71 -12.49
CA ASP A 445 3.71 15.23 -11.27
C ASP A 445 3.55 13.70 -11.25
N ILE A 446 3.23 13.10 -12.40
CA ILE A 446 3.08 11.65 -12.55
C ILE A 446 4.41 10.94 -12.35
N ILE A 447 5.48 11.47 -12.96
CA ILE A 447 6.83 10.91 -12.86
C ILE A 447 7.31 10.95 -11.41
N VAL A 448 7.18 12.09 -10.73
CA VAL A 448 7.62 12.20 -9.33
C VAL A 448 6.84 11.24 -8.43
N ARG A 449 5.52 11.19 -8.56
CA ARG A 449 4.68 10.26 -7.77
C ARG A 449 5.03 8.81 -8.04
N MET A 450 5.21 8.43 -9.30
CA MET A 450 5.57 7.06 -9.63
C MET A 450 7.00 6.71 -9.19
N ASN A 451 7.95 7.64 -9.25
CA ASN A 451 9.30 7.44 -8.72
C ASN A 451 9.27 7.16 -7.21
N LYS A 452 8.43 7.89 -6.45
CA LYS A 452 8.18 7.60 -5.03
C LYS A 452 7.55 6.21 -4.82
N CYS A 453 6.59 5.82 -5.66
CA CYS A 453 6.01 4.47 -5.64
C CYS A 453 7.07 3.39 -5.91
N PHE A 454 7.89 3.51 -6.95
CA PHE A 454 8.96 2.57 -7.27
C PHE A 454 10.01 2.47 -6.14
N ALA A 455 10.41 3.61 -5.56
CA ALA A 455 11.33 3.64 -4.41
C ALA A 455 10.79 2.88 -3.19
N SER A 456 9.46 2.80 -3.03
CA SER A 456 8.83 2.02 -1.95
C SER A 456 8.72 0.52 -2.23
N GLY A 457 8.85 0.08 -3.50
CA GLY A 457 8.69 -1.32 -3.92
C GLY A 457 7.42 -1.61 -4.74
N GLN A 458 6.63 -0.59 -5.07
CA GLN A 458 5.51 -0.76 -6.00
C GLN A 458 6.00 -1.04 -7.42
N THR A 459 5.20 -1.74 -8.21
CA THR A 459 5.60 -2.25 -9.53
C THR A 459 4.62 -1.92 -10.65
N LYS A 460 3.49 -1.24 -10.36
CA LYS A 460 2.50 -0.89 -11.39
C LYS A 460 1.74 0.41 -11.14
N GLY A 461 1.61 1.24 -12.17
CA GLY A 461 0.78 2.45 -12.13
C GLY A 461 -0.59 2.25 -12.80
N ILE A 462 -1.66 2.74 -12.16
CA ILE A 462 -3.01 2.78 -12.73
C ILE A 462 -3.53 4.21 -12.67
N TYR A 463 -3.67 4.87 -13.81
CA TYR A 463 -4.02 6.30 -13.86
C TYR A 463 -5.39 6.59 -13.28
N HIS A 464 -5.45 7.56 -12.36
CA HIS A 464 -6.66 8.20 -11.88
C HIS A 464 -6.86 9.57 -12.57
N VAL A 465 -7.89 9.81 -13.39
CA VAL A 465 -8.81 8.85 -14.03
C VAL A 465 -8.87 9.12 -15.53
N TYR A 466 -9.34 8.17 -16.31
CA TYR A 466 -9.71 8.37 -17.70
C TYR A 466 -11.24 8.58 -17.76
N PRO A 467 -11.75 9.81 -17.88
CA PRO A 467 -13.19 10.05 -17.98
C PRO A 467 -13.74 9.71 -19.37
N TYR A 468 -15.03 9.41 -19.43
CA TYR A 468 -15.82 9.37 -20.66
C TYR A 468 -15.70 10.69 -21.44
N THR A 469 -16.07 10.68 -22.72
CA THR A 469 -15.88 11.86 -23.59
C THR A 469 -16.89 12.97 -23.27
N PHE A 470 -18.19 12.67 -23.32
CA PHE A 470 -19.26 13.64 -23.04
C PHE A 470 -20.54 12.94 -22.61
N ASN A 471 -21.41 13.66 -21.92
CA ASN A 471 -22.81 13.30 -21.70
C ASN A 471 -23.71 14.49 -22.10
N PRO A 472 -25.05 14.37 -22.08
CA PRO A 472 -25.95 15.44 -22.49
C PRO A 472 -25.79 16.78 -21.73
N LYS A 473 -25.10 16.80 -20.58
CA LYS A 473 -24.85 17.98 -19.76
C LYS A 473 -23.40 18.50 -19.84
N SER A 474 -22.53 17.82 -20.59
CA SER A 474 -21.11 18.17 -20.65
C SER A 474 -20.91 19.48 -21.40
N VAL A 475 -20.12 20.37 -20.83
CA VAL A 475 -19.58 21.58 -21.46
C VAL A 475 -18.11 21.38 -21.78
N TRP A 476 -17.45 22.32 -22.46
CA TRP A 476 -16.03 22.22 -22.79
C TRP A 476 -15.17 22.12 -21.50
N PRO A 477 -14.18 21.22 -21.43
CA PRO A 477 -13.68 20.34 -22.50
C PRO A 477 -14.38 18.98 -22.61
N GLY A 478 -15.43 18.70 -21.85
CA GLY A 478 -16.24 17.47 -21.91
C GLY A 478 -16.58 16.92 -20.53
N TYR A 479 -16.85 15.61 -20.44
CA TYR A 479 -17.23 14.99 -19.17
C TYR A 479 -16.05 14.97 -18.17
N ASN A 480 -16.33 15.21 -16.89
CA ASN A 480 -15.37 15.11 -15.80
C ASN A 480 -16.00 14.28 -14.70
N THR A 481 -15.29 13.26 -14.20
CA THR A 481 -15.84 12.33 -13.20
C THR A 481 -16.20 13.03 -11.89
N PHE A 482 -15.35 13.93 -11.42
CA PHE A 482 -15.48 14.52 -10.07
C PHE A 482 -15.85 16.01 -10.08
N GLY A 483 -16.30 16.53 -11.22
CA GLY A 483 -16.45 17.97 -11.46
C GLY A 483 -15.17 18.62 -11.97
N GLU A 484 -15.31 19.80 -12.58
CA GLU A 484 -14.29 20.44 -13.42
C GLU A 484 -12.95 20.72 -12.72
N GLY A 485 -12.92 20.85 -11.39
CA GLY A 485 -11.70 21.20 -10.64
C GLY A 485 -11.55 20.50 -9.28
N ASN A 486 -12.12 19.30 -9.09
CA ASN A 486 -12.14 18.65 -7.77
C ASN A 486 -11.00 17.64 -7.57
N PHE A 487 -10.83 16.67 -8.47
CA PHE A 487 -9.75 15.67 -8.41
C PHE A 487 -9.12 15.48 -9.78
N SER A 488 -7.79 15.33 -9.81
CA SER A 488 -7.02 15.10 -11.03
C SER A 488 -7.04 13.64 -11.48
N ASN A 489 -6.72 13.34 -12.73
CA ASN A 489 -6.84 14.23 -13.89
C ASN A 489 -7.90 13.67 -14.85
N SER A 490 -8.28 14.45 -15.84
CA SER A 490 -9.07 14.00 -16.97
C SER A 490 -8.14 13.44 -18.05
N TRP A 491 -7.52 12.28 -17.80
CA TRP A 491 -6.61 11.64 -18.76
C TRP A 491 -7.34 11.21 -20.03
N GLY A 492 -6.68 11.34 -21.18
CA GLY A 492 -7.24 10.96 -22.46
C GLY A 492 -7.14 12.06 -23.52
N PRO A 493 -7.65 11.81 -24.74
CA PRO A 493 -7.44 12.67 -25.92
C PRO A 493 -7.93 14.12 -25.81
N ARG A 494 -8.74 14.44 -24.78
CA ARG A 494 -9.23 15.80 -24.49
C ARG A 494 -8.28 16.61 -23.61
N ASN A 495 -7.27 15.97 -23.04
CA ASN A 495 -6.23 16.61 -22.27
C ASN A 495 -5.00 16.85 -23.17
N PRO A 496 -4.55 18.10 -23.36
CA PRO A 496 -3.46 18.43 -24.28
C PRO A 496 -2.16 17.67 -23.99
N ILE A 497 -1.79 17.53 -22.71
CA ILE A 497 -0.53 16.83 -22.36
C ILE A 497 -0.62 15.35 -22.70
N TRP A 498 -1.77 14.71 -22.46
CA TRP A 498 -1.97 13.31 -22.83
C TRP A 498 -1.90 13.11 -24.35
N ALA A 499 -2.60 13.97 -25.10
CA ALA A 499 -2.66 13.86 -26.55
C ALA A 499 -1.27 14.03 -27.22
N ALA A 500 -0.38 14.81 -26.61
CA ALA A 500 0.98 15.00 -27.08
C ALA A 500 1.92 13.86 -26.65
N ASP A 501 1.95 13.51 -25.36
CA ASP A 501 3.09 12.80 -24.77
C ASP A 501 2.75 11.42 -24.17
N ALA A 502 1.48 11.00 -24.14
CA ALA A 502 1.08 9.77 -23.44
C ALA A 502 1.86 8.51 -23.87
N PRO A 503 2.09 8.22 -25.17
CA PRO A 503 2.87 7.04 -25.56
C PRO A 503 4.29 7.03 -24.97
N MET A 504 4.98 8.18 -24.97
CA MET A 504 6.33 8.30 -24.42
C MET A 504 6.35 8.05 -22.90
N ILE A 505 5.39 8.64 -22.17
CA ILE A 505 5.28 8.46 -20.72
C ILE A 505 4.88 7.02 -20.37
N ASN A 506 4.01 6.40 -21.16
CA ASN A 506 3.59 5.03 -20.93
C ASN A 506 4.72 4.02 -21.22
N ASP A 507 5.56 4.28 -22.22
CA ASP A 507 6.79 3.51 -22.45
C ASP A 507 7.80 3.69 -21.31
N TRP A 508 7.96 4.91 -20.79
CA TRP A 508 8.80 5.18 -19.62
C TRP A 508 8.30 4.44 -18.37
N LEU A 509 6.99 4.48 -18.10
CA LEU A 509 6.36 3.70 -17.03
C LEU A 509 6.64 2.21 -17.21
N ALA A 510 6.39 1.68 -18.40
CA ALA A 510 6.50 0.25 -18.68
C ALA A 510 7.93 -0.28 -18.53
N ARG A 511 8.94 0.49 -18.93
CA ARG A 511 10.36 0.11 -18.76
C ARG A 511 10.78 0.07 -17.29
N ASN A 512 10.31 1.03 -16.49
CA ASN A 512 10.52 0.99 -15.04
C ASN A 512 9.77 -0.19 -14.41
N GLU A 513 8.48 -0.37 -14.72
CA GLU A 513 7.69 -1.51 -14.23
C GLU A 513 8.34 -2.86 -14.57
N GLN A 514 8.79 -3.05 -15.81
CA GLN A 514 9.45 -4.27 -16.25
C GLN A 514 10.71 -4.56 -15.43
N THR A 515 11.54 -3.53 -15.20
CA THR A 515 12.77 -3.67 -14.39
C THR A 515 12.45 -4.00 -12.94
N MET A 516 11.45 -3.33 -12.37
CA MET A 516 11.00 -3.50 -10.98
C MET A 516 10.29 -4.83 -10.72
N LYS A 517 10.00 -5.62 -11.76
CA LYS A 517 9.42 -6.97 -11.66
C LYS A 517 10.46 -8.09 -11.80
N GLN A 518 11.70 -7.79 -12.18
CA GLN A 518 12.72 -8.82 -12.39
C GLN A 518 13.17 -9.43 -11.06
N GLY A 519 13.27 -10.76 -11.01
CA GLY A 519 13.83 -11.46 -9.86
C GLY A 519 13.19 -11.11 -8.50
N LEU A 520 14.00 -11.20 -7.46
CA LEU A 520 13.59 -11.00 -6.07
C LEU A 520 14.05 -9.62 -5.58
N ALA A 521 13.20 -8.92 -4.84
CA ALA A 521 13.62 -7.73 -4.10
C ALA A 521 14.71 -8.12 -3.10
N LYS A 522 15.71 -7.26 -2.90
CA LYS A 522 16.77 -7.42 -1.91
C LYS A 522 16.77 -6.20 -1.00
N ILE A 523 16.51 -6.43 0.29
CA ILE A 523 16.22 -5.37 1.26
C ILE A 523 17.20 -5.50 2.43
N ASP A 524 17.79 -4.39 2.86
CA ASP A 524 18.90 -4.42 3.81
C ASP A 524 18.46 -4.81 5.23
N LEU A 525 17.29 -4.36 5.69
CA LEU A 525 16.88 -4.46 7.09
C LEU A 525 15.44 -4.96 7.22
N ALA A 526 15.16 -5.72 8.28
CA ALA A 526 13.80 -6.06 8.69
C ALA A 526 13.45 -5.36 10.01
N VAL A 527 12.29 -4.71 10.08
CA VAL A 527 11.80 -4.00 11.26
C VAL A 527 10.53 -4.67 11.77
N TYR A 528 10.47 -5.01 13.06
CA TYR A 528 9.25 -5.55 13.66
C TYR A 528 8.11 -4.52 13.66
N MET A 529 6.92 -4.89 13.19
CA MET A 529 5.71 -4.08 13.25
C MET A 529 4.49 -4.97 13.52
N GLN A 530 3.73 -4.69 14.58
CA GLN A 530 2.37 -5.22 14.71
C GLN A 530 1.40 -4.04 14.77
N ASN A 531 0.56 -3.92 13.74
CA ASN A 531 -0.27 -2.74 13.58
C ASN A 531 -1.63 -3.04 12.97
N TYR A 532 -2.65 -2.36 13.48
CA TYR A 532 -4.03 -2.45 13.01
C TYR A 532 -4.57 -1.10 12.53
N SER A 533 -3.79 -0.03 12.64
CA SER A 533 -4.18 1.32 12.19
C SER A 533 -3.03 1.97 11.42
N PHE A 534 -3.24 2.16 10.13
CA PHE A 534 -2.23 2.64 9.19
C PHE A 534 -2.51 4.10 8.86
N PRO A 535 -1.49 4.98 8.79
CA PRO A 535 -1.67 6.37 8.42
C PRO A 535 -2.33 6.53 7.04
N ALA A 536 -3.33 7.41 6.97
CA ALA A 536 -3.78 8.02 5.71
C ALA A 536 -3.67 9.55 5.86
N PRO A 537 -2.49 10.14 5.58
CA PRO A 537 -2.21 11.57 5.74
C PRO A 537 -3.28 12.52 5.18
N PHE A 538 -3.84 12.18 4.01
CA PHE A 538 -4.91 12.96 3.39
C PHE A 538 -6.19 12.96 4.23
N SER A 539 -6.67 11.78 4.60
CA SER A 539 -7.91 11.62 5.38
C SER A 539 -7.75 12.13 6.81
N ALA A 540 -6.53 12.09 7.37
CA ALA A 540 -6.21 12.64 8.68
C ALA A 540 -6.06 14.17 8.68
N GLY A 541 -5.80 14.78 7.52
CA GLY A 541 -5.43 16.20 7.43
C GLY A 541 -4.09 16.51 8.11
N ILE A 542 -3.21 15.52 8.24
CA ILE A 542 -1.90 15.64 8.90
C ILE A 542 -0.84 15.27 7.87
N GLY A 543 0.01 16.22 7.49
CA GLY A 543 1.21 15.96 6.70
C GLY A 543 2.32 15.27 7.52
N ASN A 544 3.25 14.61 6.82
CA ASN A 544 4.48 14.01 7.38
C ASN A 544 4.24 12.83 8.34
N VAL A 545 3.20 12.05 8.13
CA VAL A 545 2.98 10.84 8.93
C VAL A 545 3.80 9.68 8.37
N ARG A 546 4.71 9.15 9.18
CA ARG A 546 5.55 7.98 8.88
C ARG A 546 5.42 6.96 10.02
N PHE A 547 5.79 5.72 9.77
CA PHE A 547 6.05 4.73 10.81
C PHE A 547 7.44 4.94 11.41
N TRP A 548 8.44 5.14 10.55
CA TRP A 548 9.81 5.51 10.91
C TRP A 548 9.99 7.01 10.75
N ASN A 549 10.21 7.74 11.85
CA ASN A 549 10.10 9.20 11.85
C ASN A 549 11.38 9.91 11.38
N ASP A 550 12.56 9.32 11.65
CA ASP A 550 13.86 9.91 11.30
C ASP A 550 14.31 9.58 9.87
N LEU A 551 14.95 10.53 9.16
CA LEU A 551 15.37 10.33 7.77
C LEU A 551 16.79 9.74 7.62
N ALA A 552 17.58 9.66 8.68
CA ALA A 552 18.99 9.30 8.56
C ALA A 552 19.19 7.90 7.98
N LEU A 553 18.27 6.95 8.23
CA LEU A 553 18.36 5.59 7.71
C LEU A 553 18.34 5.54 6.18
N GLN A 554 17.34 6.17 5.56
CA GLN A 554 17.24 6.29 4.10
C GLN A 554 18.33 7.20 3.53
N GLU A 555 18.70 8.28 4.22
CA GLU A 555 19.76 9.19 3.75
C GLU A 555 21.12 8.51 3.65
N HIS A 556 21.36 7.48 4.47
CA HIS A 556 22.55 6.64 4.40
C HIS A 556 22.41 5.47 3.40
N GLY A 557 21.32 5.40 2.63
CA GLY A 557 21.09 4.43 1.55
C GLY A 557 20.44 3.12 1.97
N PHE A 558 20.06 2.94 3.25
CA PHE A 558 19.46 1.68 3.70
C PHE A 558 18.01 1.52 3.26
N THR A 559 17.68 0.31 2.81
CA THR A 559 16.30 -0.13 2.55
C THR A 559 15.78 -0.99 3.70
N TRP A 560 14.48 -0.97 3.97
CA TRP A 560 13.88 -1.82 5.00
C TRP A 560 12.46 -2.25 4.69
N ASP A 561 12.12 -3.43 5.19
CA ASP A 561 10.75 -3.96 5.24
C ASP A 561 10.24 -3.99 6.69
N TYR A 562 8.92 -3.90 6.85
CA TYR A 562 8.21 -4.16 8.10
C TYR A 562 7.72 -5.61 8.13
N LEU A 563 7.95 -6.31 9.24
CA LEU A 563 7.49 -7.69 9.43
C LEU A 563 6.57 -7.78 10.65
N ASN A 564 5.35 -8.26 10.43
CA ASN A 564 4.40 -8.58 11.48
C ASN A 564 4.57 -10.02 11.98
N PRO A 565 3.88 -10.42 13.08
CA PRO A 565 4.01 -11.77 13.62
C PRO A 565 3.72 -12.89 12.62
N ASN A 566 2.78 -12.69 11.69
CA ASN A 566 2.42 -13.70 10.69
C ASN A 566 3.52 -13.87 9.64
N LEU A 567 4.03 -12.78 9.06
CA LEU A 567 5.15 -12.83 8.12
C LEU A 567 6.40 -13.40 8.81
N MET A 568 6.68 -12.97 10.05
CA MET A 568 7.77 -13.54 10.84
C MET A 568 7.57 -15.02 11.13
N SER A 569 6.34 -15.53 11.24
CA SER A 569 6.08 -16.94 11.54
C SER A 569 6.23 -17.86 10.32
N LEU A 570 6.39 -17.30 9.12
CA LEU A 570 6.61 -18.08 7.92
C LEU A 570 7.90 -18.91 8.04
N PRO A 571 7.89 -20.18 7.58
CA PRO A 571 9.02 -21.10 7.73
C PRO A 571 10.26 -20.67 6.95
N GLN A 572 10.09 -19.95 5.84
CA GLN A 572 11.20 -19.41 5.06
C GLN A 572 11.88 -18.20 5.71
N VAL A 573 11.21 -17.56 6.67
CA VAL A 573 11.74 -16.41 7.42
C VAL A 573 12.59 -16.93 8.58
N GLU A 574 13.79 -17.40 8.25
CA GLU A 574 14.79 -17.92 9.17
C GLU A 574 16.18 -17.37 8.84
N VAL A 575 17.09 -17.46 9.81
CA VAL A 575 18.50 -17.06 9.62
C VAL A 575 19.30 -18.21 9.03
N SER A 576 19.95 -17.94 7.89
CA SER A 576 20.98 -18.74 7.23
C SER A 576 22.01 -17.81 6.60
N ASN A 577 23.29 -18.20 6.53
CA ASN A 577 24.36 -17.37 5.95
C ASN A 577 24.44 -15.94 6.53
N GLN A 578 24.12 -15.78 7.83
CA GLN A 578 24.01 -14.46 8.51
C GLN A 578 23.06 -13.48 7.81
N ARG A 579 22.01 -14.02 7.18
CA ARG A 579 20.90 -13.27 6.57
C ARG A 579 19.58 -13.84 7.06
N LEU A 580 18.62 -12.97 7.34
CA LEU A 580 17.24 -13.38 7.56
C LEU A 580 16.55 -13.54 6.21
N PHE A 581 16.01 -14.73 5.95
CA PHE A 581 15.40 -15.12 4.69
C PHE A 581 16.34 -14.92 3.48
N ASP A 582 17.49 -15.60 3.51
CA ASP A 582 18.58 -15.50 2.53
C ASP A 582 18.15 -15.72 1.07
N THR A 583 17.20 -16.64 0.83
CA THR A 583 16.67 -16.92 -0.51
C THR A 583 15.61 -15.93 -0.99
N GLY A 584 15.20 -14.98 -0.15
CA GLY A 584 14.20 -13.95 -0.43
C GLY A 584 14.83 -12.56 -0.35
N PRO A 585 14.28 -11.63 0.47
CA PRO A 585 14.86 -10.30 0.68
C PRO A 585 16.29 -10.28 1.23
N ALA A 586 16.70 -11.32 1.96
CA ALA A 586 18.04 -11.49 2.52
C ALA A 586 18.47 -10.34 3.45
N TYR A 587 17.68 -10.06 4.49
CA TYR A 587 17.94 -8.96 5.42
C TYR A 587 19.26 -9.17 6.19
N LYS A 588 20.03 -8.10 6.33
CA LYS A 588 21.36 -8.05 6.97
C LYS A 588 21.28 -7.89 8.48
N ALA A 589 20.20 -7.30 9.00
CA ALA A 589 19.92 -7.15 10.42
C ALA A 589 18.41 -7.12 10.70
N PHE A 590 18.04 -7.34 11.97
CA PHE A 590 16.67 -7.22 12.45
C PHE A 590 16.56 -6.09 13.48
N ILE A 591 15.51 -5.29 13.39
CA ILE A 591 15.30 -4.12 14.25
C ILE A 591 14.00 -4.29 15.05
N LEU A 592 14.11 -4.12 16.37
CA LEU A 592 12.98 -3.96 17.28
C LEU A 592 12.91 -2.48 17.69
N ASN A 593 12.00 -1.73 17.06
CA ASN A 593 11.85 -0.30 17.30
C ASN A 593 10.64 -0.02 18.21
N GLY A 594 10.90 0.36 19.46
CA GLY A 594 9.88 0.73 20.44
C GLY A 594 9.28 2.13 20.23
N LEU A 595 9.83 2.91 19.30
CA LEU A 595 9.36 4.24 18.90
C LEU A 595 8.45 4.21 17.66
N LEU A 596 8.30 3.04 17.04
CA LEU A 596 7.59 2.85 15.77
C LEU A 596 6.08 3.12 15.93
N GLN A 597 5.67 4.37 15.77
CA GLN A 597 4.27 4.76 15.62
C GLN A 597 4.11 6.17 15.05
N SER A 598 3.12 6.32 14.19
CA SER A 598 2.53 7.61 13.87
C SER A 598 1.81 8.19 15.10
N ALA A 599 2.01 9.48 15.37
CA ALA A 599 1.29 10.21 16.42
C ALA A 599 -0.24 10.29 16.19
N ALA A 600 -0.73 9.90 15.01
CA ALA A 600 -2.13 10.07 14.57
C ALA A 600 -2.96 8.77 14.57
N THR A 601 -2.41 7.61 14.94
CA THR A 601 -3.12 6.32 14.87
C THR A 601 -3.34 5.68 16.24
N PHE A 602 -4.51 5.07 16.44
CA PHE A 602 -4.80 4.24 17.62
C PHE A 602 -4.47 2.79 17.31
N ASN A 603 -3.49 2.20 18.01
CA ASN A 603 -3.12 0.80 17.85
C ASN A 603 -3.05 0.11 19.22
N PRO A 604 -3.93 -0.85 19.53
CA PRO A 604 -3.90 -1.58 20.81
C PRO A 604 -2.67 -2.50 20.97
N ALA A 605 -1.96 -2.82 19.88
CA ALA A 605 -0.73 -3.60 19.88
C ALA A 605 0.55 -2.74 19.93
N LYS A 606 0.44 -1.42 20.15
CA LYS A 606 1.60 -0.51 20.24
C LYS A 606 2.65 -1.02 21.23
N ASN A 607 3.90 -1.09 20.78
CA ASN A 607 5.07 -1.52 21.57
C ASN A 607 4.81 -2.80 22.38
N THR A 608 4.14 -3.77 21.75
CA THR A 608 3.91 -5.11 22.31
C THR A 608 4.64 -6.15 21.48
N LEU A 609 4.95 -7.30 22.08
CA LEU A 609 5.66 -8.39 21.40
C LEU A 609 5.12 -9.75 21.87
N PRO A 610 4.54 -10.58 20.99
CA PRO A 610 4.18 -11.95 21.34
C PRO A 610 5.40 -12.74 21.83
N VAL A 611 5.21 -13.64 22.80
CA VAL A 611 6.28 -14.51 23.34
C VAL A 611 6.98 -15.27 22.21
N ALA A 612 6.22 -15.89 21.30
CA ALA A 612 6.78 -16.62 20.18
C ALA A 612 7.68 -15.75 19.27
N MET A 613 7.36 -14.47 19.10
CA MET A 613 8.18 -13.55 18.30
C MET A 613 9.44 -13.15 19.07
N ALA A 614 9.35 -12.93 20.38
CA ALA A 614 10.53 -12.71 21.23
C ALA A 614 11.49 -13.91 21.20
N GLU A 615 10.96 -15.14 21.25
CA GLU A 615 11.75 -16.36 21.10
C GLU A 615 12.41 -16.45 19.73
N LYS A 616 11.69 -16.06 18.66
CA LYS A 616 12.22 -16.06 17.30
C LYS A 616 13.34 -15.02 17.13
N ILE A 617 13.19 -13.82 17.69
CA ILE A 617 14.24 -12.78 17.68
C ILE A 617 15.46 -13.26 18.49
N LEU A 618 15.26 -13.90 19.63
CA LEU A 618 16.36 -14.53 20.39
C LEU A 618 17.06 -15.63 19.58
N ALA A 619 16.32 -16.44 18.82
CA ALA A 619 16.88 -17.45 17.93
C ALA A 619 17.69 -16.82 16.79
N TYR A 620 17.25 -15.68 16.24
CA TYR A 620 18.03 -14.93 15.25
C TYR A 620 19.35 -14.45 15.83
N ALA A 621 19.31 -13.81 17.01
CA ALA A 621 20.50 -13.33 17.70
C ALA A 621 21.50 -14.46 18.01
N LYS A 622 21.02 -15.63 18.45
CA LYS A 622 21.83 -16.83 18.70
C LYS A 622 22.47 -17.42 17.44
N LYS A 623 21.95 -17.10 16.25
CA LYS A 623 22.53 -17.45 14.95
C LYS A 623 23.41 -16.31 14.40
N ASP A 624 23.87 -15.42 15.28
CA ASP A 624 24.74 -14.28 14.99
C ASP A 624 24.16 -13.26 13.99
N LEU A 625 22.83 -13.23 13.79
CA LEU A 625 22.19 -12.11 13.09
C LEU A 625 22.23 -10.87 14.01
N PRO A 626 22.73 -9.72 13.55
CA PRO A 626 22.65 -8.48 14.30
C PRO A 626 21.19 -8.09 14.60
N VAL A 627 20.88 -7.87 15.87
CA VAL A 627 19.57 -7.43 16.34
C VAL A 627 19.73 -6.06 17.01
N ILE A 628 19.03 -5.05 16.52
CA ILE A 628 19.11 -3.68 17.02
C ILE A 628 17.81 -3.34 17.74
N ILE A 629 17.92 -2.95 19.01
CA ILE A 629 16.81 -2.44 19.80
C ILE A 629 16.89 -0.91 19.77
N VAL A 630 15.83 -0.27 19.29
CA VAL A 630 15.71 1.20 19.24
C VAL A 630 14.66 1.64 20.25
N GLY A 631 15.07 2.47 21.19
CA GLY A 631 14.19 2.99 22.24
C GLY A 631 13.72 1.91 23.24
N PRO A 632 12.53 2.06 23.83
CA PRO A 632 12.07 1.19 24.91
C PRO A 632 11.69 -0.21 24.42
N LEU A 633 12.11 -1.24 25.16
CA LEU A 633 11.63 -2.59 24.92
C LEU A 633 10.12 -2.74 25.20
N PRO A 634 9.43 -3.65 24.49
CA PRO A 634 8.06 -4.05 24.82
C PRO A 634 7.96 -4.56 26.25
N THR A 635 6.99 -4.05 27.01
CA THR A 635 6.76 -4.48 28.40
C THR A 635 5.65 -5.51 28.55
N ARG A 636 4.92 -5.80 27.46
CA ARG A 636 3.76 -6.69 27.47
C ARG A 636 3.53 -7.42 26.15
N THR A 637 2.78 -8.51 26.19
CA THR A 637 2.17 -9.13 25.01
C THR A 637 0.94 -8.34 24.54
N PRO A 638 0.54 -8.42 23.25
CA PRO A 638 -0.66 -7.71 22.75
C PRO A 638 -1.96 -8.26 23.35
N GLY A 639 -2.13 -9.58 23.40
CA GLY A 639 -3.39 -10.26 23.74
C GLY A 639 -3.70 -10.37 25.24
N ASN A 640 -4.85 -10.98 25.56
CA ASN A 640 -5.35 -11.17 26.93
C ASN A 640 -4.65 -12.32 27.67
N THR A 641 -3.32 -12.25 27.67
CA THR A 641 -2.42 -13.23 28.28
C THR A 641 -1.46 -12.54 29.26
N PRO A 642 -1.93 -11.81 30.29
CA PRO A 642 -1.06 -11.04 31.19
C PRO A 642 0.01 -11.91 31.89
N SER A 643 -0.26 -13.21 32.10
CA SER A 643 0.72 -14.16 32.62
C SER A 643 1.96 -14.35 31.73
N GLU A 644 1.85 -14.08 30.43
CA GLU A 644 2.96 -14.16 29.47
C GLU A 644 3.93 -12.99 29.57
N ASP A 645 3.54 -11.86 30.17
CA ASP A 645 4.42 -10.68 30.31
C ASP A 645 5.71 -11.04 31.08
N ALA A 646 5.60 -11.90 32.10
CA ALA A 646 6.76 -12.37 32.86
C ALA A 646 7.69 -13.27 32.01
N VAL A 647 7.10 -14.06 31.11
CA VAL A 647 7.85 -14.91 30.16
C VAL A 647 8.55 -14.04 29.12
N LEU A 648 7.83 -13.08 28.53
CA LEU A 648 8.38 -12.08 27.62
C LEU A 648 9.57 -11.35 28.24
N LYS A 649 9.40 -10.83 29.47
CA LYS A 649 10.46 -10.13 30.21
C LYS A 649 11.70 -11.01 30.38
N LYS A 650 11.53 -12.29 30.69
CA LYS A 650 12.64 -13.25 30.83
C LYS A 650 13.37 -13.46 29.49
N ILE A 651 12.64 -13.60 28.38
CA ILE A 651 13.23 -13.76 27.05
C ILE A 651 13.98 -12.50 26.62
N LEU A 652 13.39 -11.32 26.82
CA LEU A 652 14.04 -10.05 26.51
C LEU A 652 15.32 -9.85 27.33
N ALA A 653 15.34 -10.27 28.61
CA ALA A 653 16.54 -10.27 29.42
C ALA A 653 17.63 -11.22 28.88
N GLN A 654 17.26 -12.35 28.27
CA GLN A 654 18.20 -13.24 27.59
C GLN A 654 18.68 -12.67 26.26
N LEU A 655 17.81 -11.97 25.54
CA LEU A 655 18.13 -11.28 24.29
C LEU A 655 19.22 -10.23 24.52
N LEU A 656 19.07 -9.38 25.54
CA LEU A 656 20.07 -8.37 25.91
C LEU A 656 21.45 -8.93 26.30
N GLN A 657 21.56 -10.23 26.58
CA GLN A 657 22.83 -10.88 26.89
C GLN A 657 23.54 -11.43 25.64
N GLN A 658 22.89 -11.44 24.47
CA GLN A 658 23.50 -11.91 23.23
C GLN A 658 24.50 -10.87 22.70
N LYS A 659 25.66 -11.31 22.21
CA LYS A 659 26.70 -10.43 21.68
C LYS A 659 26.30 -9.70 20.39
N SER A 660 25.41 -10.31 19.62
CA SER A 660 24.83 -9.78 18.39
C SER A 660 23.70 -8.77 18.63
N VAL A 661 23.32 -8.51 19.88
CA VAL A 661 22.25 -7.58 20.25
C VAL A 661 22.84 -6.25 20.68
N HIS A 662 22.31 -5.18 20.10
CA HIS A 662 22.72 -3.80 20.36
C HIS A 662 21.50 -2.98 20.76
N SER A 663 21.67 -1.98 21.62
CA SER A 663 20.60 -1.08 22.05
C SER A 663 21.03 0.36 21.89
N ILE A 664 20.15 1.18 21.32
CA ILE A 664 20.34 2.61 21.06
C ILE A 664 19.07 3.37 21.42
N ALA A 665 19.20 4.66 21.70
CA ALA A 665 18.08 5.46 22.20
C ALA A 665 17.14 5.92 21.08
N THR A 666 17.68 6.25 19.91
CA THR A 666 16.94 6.91 18.84
C THR A 666 17.15 6.27 17.47
N GLU A 667 16.21 6.49 16.55
CA GLU A 667 16.28 6.04 15.16
C GLU A 667 17.51 6.64 14.42
N GLN A 668 17.88 7.88 14.75
CA GLN A 668 18.99 8.62 14.13
C GLN A 668 20.35 7.93 14.33
N GLU A 669 20.51 7.15 15.40
CA GLU A 669 21.77 6.45 15.72
C GLU A 669 21.96 5.15 14.92
N VAL A 670 20.89 4.62 14.33
CA VAL A 670 20.87 3.31 13.65
C VAL A 670 21.92 3.21 12.52
N PRO A 671 22.08 4.19 11.61
CA PRO A 671 23.00 4.05 10.47
C PRO A 671 24.47 3.98 10.90
N VAL A 672 24.84 4.76 11.92
CA VAL A 672 26.20 4.76 12.47
C VAL A 672 26.51 3.41 13.12
N LEU A 673 25.56 2.86 13.89
CA LEU A 673 25.70 1.54 14.48
C LEU A 673 25.84 0.47 13.39
N LEU A 674 24.95 0.42 12.39
CA LEU A 674 25.03 -0.55 11.28
C LEU A 674 26.40 -0.52 10.61
N LYS A 675 26.92 0.66 10.29
CA LYS A 675 28.25 0.84 9.71
C LYS A 675 29.37 0.30 10.62
N SER A 676 29.28 0.53 11.93
CA SER A 676 30.26 0.02 12.90
C SER A 676 30.29 -1.52 12.97
N LEU A 677 29.18 -2.16 12.63
CA LEU A 677 29.03 -3.62 12.54
C LEU A 677 29.46 -4.18 11.17
N GLY A 678 29.94 -3.32 10.25
CA GLY A 678 30.28 -3.71 8.88
C GLY A 678 29.07 -3.96 7.99
N ILE A 679 27.88 -3.53 8.40
CA ILE A 679 26.66 -3.64 7.62
C ILE A 679 26.53 -2.37 6.77
N LEU A 680 26.63 -2.55 5.46
CA LEU A 680 26.52 -1.47 4.47
C LEU A 680 25.26 -1.67 3.63
N PRO A 681 24.62 -0.59 3.15
CA PRO A 681 23.45 -0.69 2.29
C PRO A 681 23.81 -1.29 0.92
N GLY A 682 22.81 -1.81 0.22
CA GLY A 682 22.98 -2.34 -1.15
C GLY A 682 23.38 -1.26 -2.17
N ALA A 683 22.94 -0.02 -1.97
CA ALA A 683 23.33 1.14 -2.74
C ALA A 683 23.86 2.22 -1.81
N GLN A 684 25.18 2.45 -1.82
CA GLN A 684 25.85 3.33 -0.88
C GLN A 684 26.41 4.57 -1.57
N THR A 685 25.99 5.75 -1.13
CA THR A 685 26.58 7.03 -1.54
C THR A 685 27.81 7.37 -0.68
N ALA A 686 28.70 8.20 -1.23
CA ALA A 686 29.91 8.64 -0.51
C ALA A 686 29.62 9.45 0.77
N LYS A 687 28.47 10.14 0.80
CA LYS A 687 27.95 10.94 1.92
C LYS A 687 26.43 10.78 1.96
N PRO A 688 25.79 10.97 3.13
CA PRO A 688 24.32 10.96 3.22
C PRO A 688 23.67 11.89 2.20
N SER A 689 22.55 11.47 1.63
CA SER A 689 21.86 12.16 0.52
C SER A 689 20.40 11.72 0.40
N ASN A 690 19.57 12.46 -0.34
CA ASN A 690 18.17 12.09 -0.61
C ASN A 690 18.00 10.97 -1.67
N LEU A 691 19.07 10.26 -2.02
CA LEU A 691 19.00 9.19 -3.00
C LEU A 691 18.26 7.98 -2.42
N MET A 692 17.08 7.68 -2.97
CA MET A 692 16.34 6.46 -2.71
C MET A 692 16.77 5.36 -3.66
N SER A 693 16.70 4.10 -3.21
CA SER A 693 17.01 2.96 -4.05
C SER A 693 16.09 1.77 -3.84
N MET A 694 15.91 0.97 -4.89
CA MET A 694 15.32 -0.36 -4.82
C MET A 694 16.19 -1.33 -5.62
N ARG A 695 16.60 -2.43 -4.97
CA ARG A 695 17.44 -3.46 -5.57
C ARG A 695 16.64 -4.71 -5.85
N ARG A 696 16.83 -5.27 -7.04
CA ARG A 696 16.34 -6.61 -7.39
C ARG A 696 17.48 -7.50 -7.86
N HIS A 697 17.39 -8.79 -7.55
CA HIS A 697 18.33 -9.79 -8.01
C HIS A 697 17.59 -10.87 -8.79
N ASP A 698 17.94 -11.01 -10.07
CA ASP A 698 17.47 -12.12 -10.91
C ASP A 698 18.51 -13.25 -10.94
N PRO A 699 18.27 -14.37 -10.22
CA PRO A 699 19.19 -15.49 -10.22
C PRO A 699 19.27 -16.19 -11.59
N LYS A 700 18.27 -16.03 -12.48
CA LYS A 700 18.28 -16.68 -13.81
C LYS A 700 19.32 -16.09 -14.73
N THR A 701 19.50 -14.78 -14.67
CA THR A 701 20.48 -14.03 -15.48
C THR A 701 21.72 -13.64 -14.67
N SER A 702 21.74 -13.94 -13.35
CA SER A 702 22.78 -13.49 -12.42
C SER A 702 22.98 -11.97 -12.50
N SER A 703 21.87 -11.24 -12.52
CA SER A 703 21.85 -9.78 -12.68
C SER A 703 21.25 -9.12 -11.46
N ASP A 704 21.87 -8.02 -11.04
CA ASP A 704 21.29 -7.08 -10.09
C ASP A 704 20.74 -5.88 -10.85
N TYR A 705 19.54 -5.43 -10.51
CA TYR A 705 18.90 -4.23 -11.06
C TYR A 705 18.66 -3.23 -9.94
N TYR A 706 19.04 -1.98 -10.18
CA TYR A 706 18.90 -0.86 -9.27
C TYR A 706 18.01 0.20 -9.90
N PHE A 707 16.93 0.55 -9.20
CA PHE A 707 16.24 1.81 -9.40
C PHE A 707 16.83 2.82 -8.42
N LEU A 708 17.27 3.96 -8.93
CA LEU A 708 17.85 5.07 -8.17
C LEU A 708 16.99 6.31 -8.41
N TYR A 709 16.61 7.03 -7.35
CA TYR A 709 15.75 8.21 -7.43
C TYR A 709 16.27 9.31 -6.53
N ASN A 710 16.61 10.47 -7.10
CA ASN A 710 17.02 11.64 -6.34
C ASN A 710 15.77 12.36 -5.83
N GLN A 711 15.31 11.96 -4.65
CA GLN A 711 14.10 12.55 -4.08
C GLN A 711 14.30 14.04 -3.81
N GLY A 712 13.39 14.86 -4.34
CA GLY A 712 13.25 16.26 -3.96
C GLY A 712 12.75 16.41 -2.52
N ASP A 713 11.63 17.10 -2.32
CA ASP A 713 11.12 17.33 -0.97
C ASP A 713 10.45 16.05 -0.43
N ASP A 714 10.96 15.58 0.72
CA ASP A 714 10.33 14.52 1.51
C ASP A 714 9.32 15.08 2.53
N GLN A 715 9.19 16.41 2.64
CA GLN A 715 8.32 17.04 3.64
C GLN A 715 6.98 17.51 3.06
N ILE A 716 5.91 16.92 3.57
CA ILE A 716 4.56 17.51 3.55
C ILE A 716 4.27 17.98 4.97
N PRO A 717 4.38 19.27 5.30
CA PRO A 717 4.22 19.69 6.68
C PRO A 717 2.80 19.42 7.20
N ALA A 718 2.73 19.13 8.49
CA ALA A 718 1.46 19.00 9.20
C ALA A 718 0.60 20.27 9.07
N MET A 719 -0.71 20.14 9.13
CA MET A 719 -1.63 21.27 9.06
C MET A 719 -2.16 21.65 10.45
N PRO A 720 -2.20 22.94 10.83
CA PRO A 720 -1.56 24.10 10.22
C PRO A 720 -0.20 24.35 10.89
N ASN A 721 0.91 23.83 10.34
CA ASN A 721 2.23 24.23 10.82
C ASN A 721 2.54 25.64 10.30
N ARG A 722 2.16 26.66 11.10
CA ARG A 722 2.20 28.10 10.80
C ARG A 722 3.61 28.71 10.59
N LYS A 723 4.67 27.89 10.52
CA LYS A 723 6.06 28.36 10.54
C LYS A 723 6.66 28.62 9.16
N GLU A 724 6.24 27.90 8.14
CA GLU A 724 6.68 28.14 6.76
C GLU A 724 5.66 29.02 6.01
N GLU A 725 6.14 30.06 5.32
CA GLU A 725 5.28 31.02 4.61
C GLU A 725 4.38 30.35 3.56
N ARG A 726 4.89 29.31 2.88
CA ARG A 726 4.14 28.58 1.84
C ARG A 726 2.96 27.77 2.37
N TYR A 727 2.79 27.61 3.68
CA TYR A 727 1.67 26.89 4.29
C TYR A 727 0.78 27.77 5.18
N LYS A 728 1.03 29.09 5.18
CA LYS A 728 0.29 30.03 6.02
C LYS A 728 -1.16 30.17 5.56
N GLY A 729 -2.10 29.87 6.45
CA GLY A 729 -3.55 30.06 6.23
C GLY A 729 -4.29 28.85 5.65
N MET A 730 -3.61 27.72 5.46
CA MET A 730 -4.24 26.50 4.97
C MET A 730 -5.00 25.78 6.10
N THR A 731 -6.12 25.13 5.77
CA THR A 731 -6.93 24.30 6.70
C THR A 731 -7.09 22.84 6.25
N ILE A 732 -6.63 22.49 5.04
CA ILE A 732 -6.63 21.13 4.46
C ILE A 732 -5.27 20.82 3.80
N THR A 733 -4.87 19.54 3.74
CA THR A 733 -3.68 19.10 2.98
C THR A 733 -3.91 19.34 1.48
N PRO A 734 -3.08 20.15 0.80
CA PRO A 734 -3.22 20.43 -0.63
C PRO A 734 -2.79 19.24 -1.49
N GLY A 735 -3.14 19.27 -2.78
CA GLY A 735 -2.48 18.42 -3.77
C GLY A 735 -1.07 18.94 -4.05
N ASN A 736 -0.05 18.07 -3.98
CA ASN A 736 1.31 18.45 -4.36
C ASN A 736 1.36 18.72 -5.87
N ILE A 737 1.88 19.88 -6.25
CA ILE A 737 2.36 20.18 -7.61
C ILE A 737 3.88 20.19 -7.54
N PHE A 738 4.54 19.30 -8.27
CA PHE A 738 6.00 19.13 -8.29
C PHE A 738 6.67 20.12 -9.25
N GLU A 739 6.29 21.39 -9.17
CA GLU A 739 6.89 22.51 -9.92
C GLU A 739 7.65 23.46 -8.96
N GLU A 740 8.58 24.25 -9.49
CA GLU A 740 9.25 25.28 -8.68
C GLU A 740 8.25 26.35 -8.25
N PRO A 741 8.20 26.76 -6.96
CA PRO A 741 7.26 27.77 -6.49
C PRO A 741 7.29 29.08 -7.27
N LYS A 742 8.45 29.48 -7.81
CA LYS A 742 8.59 30.71 -8.61
C LYS A 742 8.01 30.59 -10.02
N THR A 743 7.89 29.38 -10.54
CA THR A 743 7.41 29.11 -11.90
C THR A 743 6.04 28.45 -11.91
N ILE A 744 5.42 28.25 -10.74
CA ILE A 744 4.14 27.58 -10.62
C ILE A 744 3.06 28.34 -11.40
N ARG A 745 2.37 27.60 -12.27
CA ARG A 745 1.37 28.17 -13.18
C ARG A 745 0.01 28.39 -12.51
N VAL A 746 -0.29 27.63 -11.46
CA VAL A 746 -1.56 27.67 -10.73
C VAL A 746 -1.47 28.61 -9.54
N LYS A 747 -2.37 29.59 -9.47
CA LYS A 747 -2.56 30.45 -8.28
C LYS A 747 -3.70 29.85 -7.44
N GLY A 748 -3.46 29.46 -6.18
CA GLY A 748 -4.52 28.84 -5.34
C GLY A 748 -4.00 28.16 -4.07
N LEU A 749 -4.74 27.14 -3.60
CA LEU A 749 -4.41 26.35 -2.40
C LEU A 749 -3.22 25.39 -2.59
N ASN A 750 -2.83 25.11 -3.83
CA ASN A 750 -1.72 24.21 -4.17
C ASN A 750 -0.43 25.01 -4.35
N TYR A 751 0.68 24.50 -3.82
CA TYR A 751 2.00 25.14 -3.86
C TYR A 751 2.99 24.27 -4.62
N GLY A 752 4.01 24.90 -5.22
CA GLY A 752 5.11 24.20 -5.90
C GLY A 752 5.98 23.45 -4.89
N THR A 753 6.45 22.25 -5.26
CA THR A 753 7.17 21.32 -4.37
C THR A 753 8.46 20.78 -4.97
N LYS A 754 9.00 21.37 -6.06
CA LYS A 754 10.30 20.99 -6.64
C LYS A 754 11.52 21.40 -5.77
N ILE A 755 11.42 21.27 -4.45
CA ILE A 755 12.46 21.65 -3.50
C ILE A 755 13.48 20.51 -3.43
N GLY A 756 14.74 20.79 -3.72
CA GLY A 756 15.80 19.79 -3.73
C GLY A 756 17.08 20.34 -4.36
N SER A 757 18.05 19.47 -4.62
CA SER A 757 19.23 19.83 -5.42
C SER A 757 19.63 18.68 -6.34
N PRO A 758 20.18 18.95 -7.53
CA PRO A 758 20.78 17.93 -8.35
C PRO A 758 21.85 17.17 -7.57
N LEU A 759 21.92 15.86 -7.76
CA LEU A 759 22.84 14.97 -7.10
C LEU A 759 23.90 14.50 -8.09
N SER A 760 25.16 14.81 -7.82
CA SER A 760 26.32 14.24 -8.53
C SER A 760 27.23 13.57 -7.51
N THR A 761 27.38 12.26 -7.59
CA THR A 761 28.12 11.50 -6.58
C THR A 761 28.60 10.15 -7.10
N LYS A 762 29.59 9.57 -6.42
CA LYS A 762 29.94 8.15 -6.56
C LYS A 762 28.98 7.31 -5.73
N ILE A 763 28.44 6.27 -6.35
CA ILE A 763 27.62 5.27 -5.69
C ILE A 763 28.26 3.90 -5.80
N THR A 764 28.32 3.17 -4.70
CA THR A 764 28.79 1.79 -4.62
C THR A 764 27.58 0.87 -4.52
N LEU A 765 27.43 -0.01 -5.52
CA LEU A 765 26.32 -0.94 -5.67
C LEU A 765 26.79 -2.35 -5.35
N GLU A 766 26.00 -3.08 -4.56
CA GLU A 766 26.23 -4.50 -4.27
C GLU A 766 25.88 -5.36 -5.49
N GLY A 767 26.81 -6.18 -5.95
CA GLY A 767 26.65 -6.90 -7.20
C GLY A 767 27.99 -7.07 -7.88
N SER A 768 28.04 -8.03 -8.79
CA SER A 768 29.29 -8.43 -9.44
C SER A 768 29.07 -8.58 -10.94
N GLY A 769 29.92 -7.95 -11.74
CA GLY A 769 29.85 -8.00 -13.18
C GLY A 769 30.00 -6.62 -13.82
N GLN A 770 29.62 -6.53 -15.08
CA GLN A 770 29.68 -5.30 -15.85
C GLN A 770 28.42 -4.46 -15.56
N PRO A 771 28.57 -3.19 -15.14
CA PRO A 771 27.47 -2.26 -14.99
C PRO A 771 27.00 -1.71 -16.35
N TYR A 772 25.70 -1.42 -16.46
CA TYR A 772 25.08 -0.81 -17.63
C TYR A 772 23.86 0.04 -17.23
N ILE A 773 23.55 1.06 -18.04
CA ILE A 773 22.37 1.92 -17.90
C ILE A 773 21.23 1.34 -18.72
N LEU A 774 20.06 1.31 -18.12
CA LEU A 774 18.77 1.01 -18.74
C LEU A 774 18.03 2.35 -18.91
N ASN A 775 18.14 3.01 -20.06
CA ASN A 775 17.51 4.31 -20.24
C ASN A 775 16.00 4.15 -20.41
N ALA A 776 15.21 4.45 -19.38
CA ALA A 776 13.75 4.31 -19.41
C ALA A 776 13.06 5.27 -20.40
N TRP A 777 13.70 6.38 -20.79
CA TRP A 777 13.14 7.32 -21.78
C TRP A 777 13.30 6.81 -23.21
N SER A 778 14.52 6.39 -23.58
CA SER A 778 14.83 5.95 -24.95
C SER A 778 14.62 4.46 -25.19
N GLY A 779 14.63 3.65 -24.13
CA GLY A 779 14.68 2.19 -24.23
C GLY A 779 16.06 1.64 -24.62
N GLU A 780 17.09 2.49 -24.66
CA GLU A 780 18.46 2.07 -24.96
C GLU A 780 19.14 1.45 -23.72
N ILE A 781 19.91 0.39 -23.95
CA ILE A 781 20.77 -0.23 -22.94
C ILE A 781 22.22 0.05 -23.32
N THR A 782 22.96 0.74 -22.45
CA THR A 782 24.35 1.13 -22.72
C THR A 782 25.29 0.69 -21.60
N PRO A 783 26.46 0.13 -21.90
CA PRO A 783 27.43 -0.27 -20.88
C PRO A 783 28.04 0.95 -20.18
N ILE A 784 28.27 0.85 -18.87
CA ILE A 784 29.06 1.83 -18.12
C ILE A 784 30.52 1.39 -18.20
N ALA A 785 31.31 2.14 -18.97
CA ALA A 785 32.71 1.81 -19.23
C ALA A 785 33.69 2.30 -18.16
N HIS A 786 33.31 3.33 -17.39
CA HIS A 786 34.10 3.89 -16.30
C HIS A 786 33.49 3.49 -14.95
N TYR A 787 34.17 2.59 -14.25
CA TYR A 787 33.75 2.12 -12.93
C TYR A 787 34.93 1.52 -12.18
N THR A 788 34.75 1.25 -10.89
CA THR A 788 35.68 0.41 -10.11
C THR A 788 34.93 -0.79 -9.55
N SER A 789 35.62 -1.91 -9.36
CA SER A 789 35.03 -3.11 -8.76
C SER A 789 36.01 -3.82 -7.84
N ASN A 790 35.48 -4.39 -6.76
CA ASN A 790 36.20 -5.32 -5.87
C ASN A 790 35.73 -6.77 -6.06
N GLY A 791 34.97 -7.05 -7.12
CA GLY A 791 34.39 -8.37 -7.44
C GLY A 791 33.07 -8.68 -6.73
N LYS A 792 32.68 -7.91 -5.70
CA LYS A 792 31.39 -8.03 -5.00
C LYS A 792 30.55 -6.76 -5.04
N GLN A 793 31.18 -5.65 -5.35
CA GLN A 793 30.58 -4.34 -5.48
C GLN A 793 31.14 -3.65 -6.73
N VAL A 794 30.35 -2.74 -7.27
CA VAL A 794 30.70 -1.89 -8.40
C VAL A 794 30.42 -0.45 -8.01
N THR A 795 31.41 0.43 -8.19
CA THR A 795 31.25 1.87 -7.94
C THR A 795 31.25 2.63 -9.25
N VAL A 796 30.19 3.43 -9.46
CA VAL A 796 29.98 4.25 -10.65
C VAL A 796 29.73 5.71 -10.26
N ASP A 797 29.97 6.62 -11.19
CA ASP A 797 29.55 8.01 -11.07
C ASP A 797 28.11 8.16 -11.59
N ILE A 798 27.26 8.86 -10.83
CA ILE A 798 25.89 9.18 -11.25
C ILE A 798 25.64 10.69 -11.19
N HIS A 799 24.76 11.15 -12.07
CA HIS A 799 24.18 12.48 -12.06
C HIS A 799 22.66 12.32 -12.18
N LEU A 800 21.92 12.93 -11.27
CA LEU A 800 20.46 12.95 -11.25
C LEU A 800 19.99 14.36 -10.90
N ASP A 801 19.15 14.97 -11.72
CA ASP A 801 18.45 16.20 -11.37
C ASP A 801 17.44 15.97 -10.24
N VAL A 802 16.84 17.06 -9.73
CA VAL A 802 15.79 16.97 -8.70
C VAL A 802 14.61 16.16 -9.25
N ASP A 803 14.23 15.13 -8.50
CA ASP A 803 13.17 14.15 -8.81
C ASP A 803 13.43 13.25 -10.05
N GLU A 804 14.66 13.22 -10.56
CA GLU A 804 15.05 12.30 -11.62
C GLU A 804 15.31 10.88 -11.10
N SER A 805 15.06 9.88 -11.95
CA SER A 805 15.39 8.48 -11.69
C SER A 805 16.29 7.85 -12.77
N MET A 806 17.07 6.86 -12.36
CA MET A 806 17.97 6.09 -13.22
C MET A 806 17.88 4.60 -12.90
N LEU A 807 17.97 3.78 -13.94
CA LEU A 807 18.07 2.33 -13.82
C LEU A 807 19.49 1.86 -14.16
N ILE A 808 20.09 1.09 -13.26
CA ILE A 808 21.40 0.45 -13.47
C ILE A 808 21.25 -1.06 -13.35
N GLY A 809 21.76 -1.80 -14.33
CA GLY A 809 21.95 -3.24 -14.23
C GLY A 809 23.43 -3.57 -13.97
N ILE A 810 23.68 -4.66 -13.25
CA ILE A 810 25.01 -5.25 -13.07
C ILE A 810 24.86 -6.73 -13.40
N SER A 811 25.59 -7.22 -14.40
CA SER A 811 25.51 -8.63 -14.79
C SER A 811 26.88 -9.23 -15.05
N LYS A 812 27.08 -10.47 -14.61
CA LYS A 812 28.25 -11.28 -14.99
C LYS A 812 28.22 -11.68 -16.45
N ASP A 813 27.01 -11.77 -17.02
CA ASP A 813 26.79 -12.09 -18.43
C ASP A 813 25.67 -11.19 -19.00
N PRO A 814 26.02 -10.00 -19.51
CA PRO A 814 25.05 -9.05 -20.03
C PRO A 814 24.58 -9.41 -21.46
N ALA A 815 24.88 -10.61 -21.98
CA ALA A 815 24.44 -11.04 -23.32
C ALA A 815 22.91 -11.10 -23.44
N HIS A 816 22.19 -11.39 -22.36
CA HIS A 816 20.72 -11.41 -22.33
C HIS A 816 20.09 -10.03 -22.64
N VAL A 817 20.82 -8.94 -22.34
CA VAL A 817 20.47 -7.56 -22.73
C VAL A 817 21.20 -7.08 -23.98
N GLY A 818 21.79 -7.99 -24.75
CA GLY A 818 22.43 -7.68 -26.03
C GLY A 818 23.74 -6.90 -25.92
N LEU A 819 24.37 -6.88 -24.75
CA LEU A 819 25.69 -6.26 -24.56
C LEU A 819 26.79 -7.30 -24.68
N ILE A 820 27.97 -6.86 -25.14
CA ILE A 820 29.19 -7.66 -25.18
C ILE A 820 29.89 -7.51 -23.83
N PHE A 821 30.23 -8.65 -23.21
CA PHE A 821 31.02 -8.66 -21.99
C PHE A 821 32.45 -8.15 -22.26
N SER A 822 32.88 -7.14 -21.51
CA SER A 822 34.27 -6.66 -21.53
C SER A 822 34.96 -6.97 -20.20
N SER A 823 36.07 -7.71 -20.25
CA SER A 823 36.91 -7.98 -19.08
C SER A 823 37.79 -6.80 -18.68
N VAL A 824 37.99 -5.84 -19.61
CA VAL A 824 38.76 -4.62 -19.38
C VAL A 824 37.83 -3.42 -19.40
N TYR A 825 37.95 -2.57 -18.39
CA TYR A 825 37.15 -1.34 -18.24
C TYR A 825 38.05 -0.19 -17.80
N VAL A 826 37.56 1.05 -17.93
CA VAL A 826 38.27 2.22 -17.45
C VAL A 826 38.12 2.29 -15.93
N GLN A 827 39.23 2.18 -15.22
CA GLN A 827 39.27 2.28 -13.76
C GLN A 827 39.41 3.74 -13.30
N SER A 828 40.12 4.56 -14.06
CA SER A 828 40.23 6.00 -13.82
C SER A 828 40.56 6.75 -15.10
N THR A 829 40.09 8.00 -15.19
CA THR A 829 40.44 8.93 -16.26
C THR A 829 40.38 10.36 -15.74
N ASP A 830 41.19 11.26 -16.30
CA ASP A 830 41.10 12.72 -16.06
C ASP A 830 40.22 13.44 -17.12
N ALA A 831 39.64 12.67 -18.05
CA ALA A 831 38.65 13.15 -19.02
C ALA A 831 37.26 13.33 -18.38
N ASP A 832 36.38 14.12 -19.03
CA ASP A 832 35.03 14.41 -18.53
C ASP A 832 34.10 13.18 -18.54
N GLY A 833 34.41 12.15 -19.33
CA GLY A 833 33.63 10.90 -19.34
C GLY A 833 34.23 9.82 -20.23
N VAL A 834 33.57 8.66 -20.28
CA VAL A 834 33.94 7.55 -21.15
C VAL A 834 32.67 6.96 -21.74
N ILE A 835 32.68 6.72 -23.05
CA ILE A 835 31.63 6.00 -23.76
C ILE A 835 32.22 4.71 -24.35
N GLN A 836 31.39 3.68 -24.40
CA GLN A 836 31.69 2.44 -25.12
C GLN A 836 30.73 2.31 -26.29
N ALA A 837 31.28 2.16 -27.49
CA ALA A 837 30.51 1.92 -28.70
C ALA A 837 30.04 0.45 -28.77
N LYS A 838 29.11 0.17 -29.68
CA LYS A 838 28.51 -1.17 -29.86
C LYS A 838 29.52 -2.25 -30.27
N ASP A 839 30.62 -1.87 -30.92
CA ASP A 839 31.72 -2.76 -31.28
C ASP A 839 32.70 -3.02 -30.12
N GLY A 840 32.43 -2.43 -28.95
CA GLY A 840 33.24 -2.55 -27.74
C GLY A 840 34.35 -1.50 -27.62
N SER A 841 34.57 -0.66 -28.65
CA SER A 841 35.59 0.39 -28.60
C SER A 841 35.27 1.46 -27.57
N LEU A 842 36.31 2.00 -26.94
CA LEU A 842 36.21 3.00 -25.88
C LEU A 842 36.65 4.36 -26.39
N SER A 843 35.88 5.41 -26.08
CA SER A 843 36.24 6.80 -26.36
C SER A 843 36.08 7.63 -25.09
N ILE A 844 36.98 8.58 -24.89
CA ILE A 844 36.83 9.58 -23.82
C ILE A 844 35.94 10.73 -24.30
N LEU A 845 35.20 11.33 -23.37
CA LEU A 845 34.53 12.61 -23.56
C LEU A 845 35.38 13.70 -22.93
N ALA A 846 35.58 14.79 -23.65
CA ALA A 846 36.39 15.92 -23.22
C ALA A 846 35.74 17.24 -23.64
N ASN A 847 35.45 18.10 -22.67
CA ASN A 847 34.86 19.43 -22.85
C ASN A 847 35.93 20.49 -23.13
N LYS A 848 37.21 20.16 -22.96
CA LYS A 848 38.34 21.03 -23.28
C LYS A 848 39.38 20.31 -24.15
N ALA A 849 40.02 21.06 -25.05
CA ALA A 849 41.22 20.58 -25.71
C ALA A 849 42.31 20.31 -24.67
N GLY A 850 43.05 19.22 -24.83
CA GLY A 850 43.98 18.78 -23.80
C GLY A 850 44.54 17.40 -24.06
N THR A 851 45.37 16.96 -23.12
CA THR A 851 45.91 15.60 -23.09
C THR A 851 45.39 14.91 -21.85
N TYR A 852 44.71 13.80 -22.06
CA TYR A 852 43.99 13.05 -21.03
C TYR A 852 44.65 11.69 -20.81
N HIS A 853 44.66 11.22 -19.58
CA HIS A 853 45.21 9.94 -19.15
C HIS A 853 44.08 9.03 -18.69
N THR A 854 44.03 7.83 -19.23
CA THR A 854 43.03 6.82 -18.93
C THR A 854 43.74 5.55 -18.48
N THR A 855 43.42 5.04 -17.30
CA THR A 855 43.96 3.79 -16.76
C THR A 855 42.87 2.71 -16.73
N PHE A 856 43.21 1.54 -17.26
CA PHE A 856 42.34 0.40 -17.36
C PHE A 856 42.47 -0.54 -16.15
N SER A 857 41.49 -1.40 -15.96
CA SER A 857 41.44 -2.40 -14.89
C SER A 857 42.58 -3.44 -14.93
N ASP A 858 43.28 -3.58 -16.06
CA ASP A 858 44.47 -4.43 -16.21
C ASP A 858 45.79 -3.69 -15.87
N GLY A 859 45.70 -2.44 -15.42
CA GLY A 859 46.83 -1.59 -15.04
C GLY A 859 47.50 -0.87 -16.21
N LYS A 860 47.07 -1.07 -17.46
CA LYS A 860 47.57 -0.29 -18.60
C LYS A 860 47.01 1.13 -18.55
N SER A 861 47.79 2.09 -19.03
CA SER A 861 47.34 3.48 -19.22
C SER A 861 47.55 3.93 -20.66
N VAL A 862 46.61 4.72 -21.17
CA VAL A 862 46.65 5.34 -22.50
C VAL A 862 46.55 6.85 -22.34
N GLN A 863 47.30 7.58 -23.17
CA GLN A 863 47.24 9.02 -23.27
C GLN A 863 46.52 9.41 -24.56
N THR A 864 45.46 10.21 -24.44
CA THR A 864 44.63 10.66 -25.57
C THR A 864 44.71 12.17 -25.69
N LYS A 865 45.07 12.66 -26.88
CA LYS A 865 45.12 14.10 -27.18
C LYS A 865 43.85 14.54 -27.89
N VAL A 866 43.11 15.46 -27.29
CA VAL A 866 41.94 16.12 -27.88
C VAL A 866 42.37 17.49 -28.39
N GLY A 867 42.36 17.65 -29.72
CA GLY A 867 42.95 18.82 -30.38
C GLY A 867 42.09 20.10 -30.29
N ALA A 868 40.77 19.97 -30.40
CA ALA A 868 39.80 21.06 -30.32
C ALA A 868 38.48 20.52 -29.78
N THR A 869 37.71 21.39 -29.13
CA THR A 869 36.35 21.12 -28.65
C THR A 869 35.38 22.11 -29.28
N THR A 870 34.10 21.75 -29.33
CA THR A 870 33.05 22.64 -29.83
C THR A 870 32.90 23.85 -28.93
N ASP A 871 32.69 25.03 -29.51
CA ASP A 871 32.37 26.23 -28.73
C ASP A 871 31.06 26.04 -27.96
N LYS A 872 30.99 26.62 -26.76
CA LYS A 872 29.75 26.63 -25.98
C LYS A 872 28.68 27.39 -26.76
N MET A 873 27.58 26.71 -27.10
CA MET A 873 26.41 27.36 -27.67
C MET A 873 25.62 28.05 -26.56
N ASP A 874 25.49 29.38 -26.63
CA ASP A 874 24.60 30.14 -25.73
C ASP A 874 23.18 30.13 -26.29
N LEU A 875 22.32 29.36 -25.63
CA LEU A 875 20.91 29.23 -25.97
C LEU A 875 20.03 30.35 -25.37
N THR A 876 20.58 31.22 -24.50
CA THR A 876 19.81 32.24 -23.76
C THR A 876 19.48 33.48 -24.59
N GLN A 877 20.24 33.74 -25.66
CA GLN A 877 20.03 34.85 -26.60
C GLN A 877 19.52 34.38 -27.97
N GLY A 878 19.20 33.09 -28.11
CA GLY A 878 18.65 32.55 -29.34
C GLY A 878 17.23 33.08 -29.59
N ALA A 879 16.91 33.39 -30.85
CA ALA A 879 15.53 33.62 -31.24
C ALA A 879 14.82 32.26 -31.34
N TRP A 880 13.83 32.02 -30.49
CA TRP A 880 13.12 30.74 -30.45
C TRP A 880 11.79 30.88 -31.15
N LYS A 881 11.61 30.16 -32.25
CA LYS A 881 10.28 30.03 -32.86
C LYS A 881 9.55 28.86 -32.21
N LEU A 882 8.56 29.17 -31.39
CA LEU A 882 7.70 28.21 -30.72
C LEU A 882 6.42 28.02 -31.53
N THR A 883 6.08 26.78 -31.87
CA THR A 883 4.79 26.42 -32.48
C THR A 883 3.98 25.63 -31.48
N VAL A 884 2.78 26.10 -31.14
CA VAL A 884 1.87 25.48 -30.16
C VAL A 884 0.50 25.25 -30.77
N GLU A 885 -0.17 24.18 -30.33
CA GLU A 885 -1.61 24.05 -30.49
C GLU A 885 -2.32 24.83 -29.38
N ASP A 886 -3.15 25.79 -29.73
CA ASP A 886 -3.99 26.53 -28.78
C ASP A 886 -5.37 25.88 -28.69
N TRP A 887 -5.59 25.08 -27.64
CA TRP A 887 -6.80 24.30 -27.49
C TRP A 887 -7.92 25.14 -26.88
N GLN A 888 -8.97 25.38 -27.67
CA GLN A 888 -10.12 26.21 -27.28
C GLN A 888 -11.46 25.53 -27.58
N PRO A 889 -12.56 25.93 -26.94
CA PRO A 889 -13.90 25.48 -27.32
C PRO A 889 -14.15 25.73 -28.81
N LYS A 890 -14.51 24.69 -29.57
CA LYS A 890 -14.86 24.84 -30.99
C LYS A 890 -16.20 25.55 -31.17
N ASN A 891 -17.11 25.33 -30.23
CA ASN A 891 -18.43 25.95 -30.18
C ASN A 891 -18.50 26.99 -29.06
N LYS A 892 -19.58 27.79 -29.03
CA LYS A 892 -19.79 28.80 -27.98
C LYS A 892 -19.66 28.17 -26.60
N TYR A 893 -18.88 28.80 -25.72
CA TYR A 893 -18.72 28.34 -24.34
C TYR A 893 -20.10 28.18 -23.67
N GLY A 894 -20.33 27.02 -23.04
CA GLY A 894 -21.63 26.63 -22.49
C GLY A 894 -22.52 25.79 -23.41
N SER A 895 -22.11 25.50 -24.65
CA SER A 895 -22.72 24.43 -25.46
C SER A 895 -22.70 23.10 -24.71
N LEU A 896 -23.73 22.28 -24.88
CA LEU A 896 -23.92 21.02 -24.16
C LEU A 896 -23.70 19.80 -25.05
N GLY A 897 -23.47 18.63 -24.43
CA GLY A 897 -23.40 17.36 -25.15
C GLY A 897 -22.10 17.19 -25.94
N ALA A 898 -22.19 16.44 -27.05
CA ALA A 898 -21.08 16.24 -27.97
C ALA A 898 -20.48 17.57 -28.46
N SER A 899 -21.33 18.51 -28.91
CA SER A 899 -20.91 19.83 -29.37
C SER A 899 -20.23 20.65 -28.27
N GLY A 900 -20.60 20.45 -27.00
CA GLY A 900 -19.93 21.06 -25.85
C GLY A 900 -18.50 20.58 -25.64
N ALA A 901 -18.22 19.31 -25.93
CA ALA A 901 -16.89 18.71 -25.76
C ALA A 901 -15.93 18.95 -26.95
N GLU A 902 -16.43 19.47 -28.08
CA GLU A 902 -15.59 19.72 -29.26
C GLU A 902 -14.53 20.80 -29.01
N THR A 903 -13.29 20.50 -29.38
CA THR A 903 -12.14 21.38 -29.22
C THR A 903 -11.56 21.77 -30.58
N ALA A 904 -11.33 23.06 -30.80
CA ALA A 904 -10.54 23.56 -31.91
C ALA A 904 -9.08 23.68 -31.46
N LYS A 905 -8.15 23.30 -32.34
CA LYS A 905 -6.70 23.26 -32.06
C LYS A 905 -5.92 24.06 -33.11
N PRO A 906 -6.18 25.37 -33.29
CA PRO A 906 -5.36 26.18 -34.18
C PRO A 906 -3.89 26.12 -33.77
N ILE A 907 -3.02 26.11 -34.78
CA ILE A 907 -1.58 26.20 -34.59
C ILE A 907 -1.20 27.69 -34.53
N ILE A 908 -0.53 28.10 -33.46
CA ILE A 908 0.01 29.44 -33.26
C ILE A 908 1.53 29.36 -33.28
N SER A 909 2.17 30.30 -33.98
CA SER A 909 3.62 30.49 -33.92
C SER A 909 3.94 31.74 -33.12
N LEU A 910 4.88 31.61 -32.18
CA LEU A 910 5.40 32.66 -31.33
C LEU A 910 6.90 32.78 -31.59
N ASP A 911 7.39 33.99 -31.80
CA ASP A 911 8.82 34.27 -31.79
C ASP A 911 9.16 34.76 -30.36
N LEU A 912 9.95 33.97 -29.63
CA LEU A 912 10.35 34.19 -28.23
C LEU A 912 11.77 34.75 -28.12
#